data_AF-A0A926UNI8-F1
#
_entry.id   AF-A0A926UNI8-F1
#
_cell.length_a   1.000
_cell.length_b   1.000
_cell.length_c   1.000
_cell.angle_alpha   90.00
_cell.angle_beta   90.00
_cell.angle_gamma   90.00
#
_symmetry.space_group_name_H-M   'P 1'
#
loop_
_entity.id
_entity.type
_entity.pdbx_description
1 polymer ?
#
loop_
_entity_poly.entity_id
_entity_poly.type
_entity_poly.pdbx_seq_one_letter_code
_entity_poly.pdbx_strand_id
1 'polypeptide(L)'
;MASNSIERSESLTGSIIKGTLKAVSGTLLGVIMIGGAAVAGSLVGLALSFRDLPDVRVLKGYVPVETTYIYDVNGGLIARLHGDVNREVVPLDRISPHLKQSVLAMEDAYFYTHKGIDPSGIGRAILANYSAGGTVEGGSTLTQQLVKNLFLSNERSLNRKVAEAVLAMRVEQVFSKEQILEMYLNQVFWGRNTNGAETASQNYFGKSAADLNLAEAAMLAGTIQAPSVFNPADNYTEAKKRQALVLDRLLELGWSTPAEVKAARAQKLTIKKQGISYEASRVPYVSQAVTAELEEKFGREVVLQGGLRVHTTIDLKLQRIAEEEAAAGHQELVDRGAYADQLSLVAVDPRSGFVKALVGGVGDFDKNQFNRAVLARRQLGSSFKPFVYYAAFATGNYTPDSSIDDSPMSIPDGDEPYIPRNYDNKFSGSMTIRQAIAVSRNIPAIKLGLEVGNDNVVALCRKLGINSPLLPVVSLPLGSADVTPMEVAGAYAVFASGGYKSKTTLIARVTHRNGNLILDNTPKPELILDPVAVSYLTDAMRSVVTSGTATEAQLSDGRPAAGKTGTTSDFRDAWFVGYVPQLSVAIWIGNDDYSPMANGVTGGVYVAPIWRKFMERALAGQPIEQFPVPSEIQDKESGKKKS
;
A
#
# COMPACT_ATOMS: atom_id res chain seq x y z
N MET A 1 -78.23 49.94 67.97
CA MET A 1 -76.91 49.60 67.39
C MET A 1 -76.98 48.27 66.60
N ALA A 2 -77.83 48.18 65.56
CA ALA A 2 -78.02 46.91 64.83
C ALA A 2 -78.03 47.03 63.29
N SER A 3 -77.78 48.21 62.71
CA SER A 3 -77.71 48.37 61.23
C SER A 3 -76.28 48.51 60.68
N ASN A 4 -75.24 48.54 61.52
CA ASN A 4 -73.83 48.70 61.08
C ASN A 4 -73.06 47.37 60.90
N SER A 5 -73.67 46.22 61.21
CA SER A 5 -73.01 44.90 61.11
C SER A 5 -73.22 44.19 59.77
N ILE A 6 -74.28 44.54 59.02
CA ILE A 6 -74.64 43.86 57.76
C ILE A 6 -73.82 44.43 56.58
N GLU A 7 -73.67 45.76 56.47
CA GLU A 7 -72.83 46.41 55.43
C GLU A 7 -71.33 46.09 55.54
N ARG A 8 -70.83 45.81 56.76
CA ARG A 8 -69.43 45.38 56.95
C ARG A 8 -69.17 43.96 56.47
N SER A 9 -70.18 43.07 56.46
CA SER A 9 -70.01 41.69 56.02
C SER A 9 -70.01 41.54 54.49
N GLU A 10 -70.83 42.31 53.77
CA GLU A 10 -70.85 42.31 52.30
C GLU A 10 -69.57 42.94 51.71
N SER A 11 -69.04 44.00 52.34
CA SER A 11 -67.78 44.63 51.90
C SER A 11 -66.55 43.75 52.15
N LEU A 12 -66.51 42.96 53.23
CA LEU A 12 -65.41 42.03 53.51
C LEU A 12 -65.41 40.86 52.51
N THR A 13 -66.59 40.32 52.21
CA THR A 13 -66.76 39.18 51.29
C THR A 13 -66.42 39.57 49.85
N GLY A 14 -66.87 40.75 49.40
CA GLY A 14 -66.49 41.29 48.09
C GLY A 14 -65.01 41.65 47.96
N SER A 15 -64.37 42.09 49.06
CA SER A 15 -62.94 42.38 49.12
C SER A 15 -62.09 41.10 49.08
N ILE A 16 -62.49 40.05 49.81
CA ILE A 16 -61.82 38.75 49.80
C ILE A 16 -61.96 38.10 48.43
N ILE A 17 -63.15 38.07 47.83
CA ILE A 17 -63.36 37.51 46.49
C ILE A 17 -62.54 38.27 45.43
N LYS A 18 -62.51 39.60 45.46
CA LYS A 18 -61.64 40.40 44.56
C LYS A 18 -60.15 40.13 44.80
N GLY A 19 -59.73 39.96 46.05
CA GLY A 19 -58.35 39.64 46.42
C GLY A 19 -57.92 38.26 45.91
N THR A 20 -58.76 37.24 46.11
CA THR A 20 -58.51 35.87 45.63
C THR A 20 -58.53 35.80 44.10
N LEU A 21 -59.48 36.45 43.44
CA LEU A 21 -59.55 36.49 41.98
C LEU A 21 -58.31 37.17 41.37
N LYS A 22 -57.84 38.27 41.99
CA LYS A 22 -56.63 38.98 41.57
C LYS A 22 -55.36 38.15 41.79
N ALA A 23 -55.29 37.41 42.90
CA ALA A 23 -54.19 36.48 43.16
C ALA A 23 -54.17 35.32 42.16
N VAL A 24 -55.31 34.64 41.93
CA VAL A 24 -55.42 33.54 40.96
C VAL A 24 -55.11 34.02 39.53
N SER A 25 -55.64 35.19 39.14
CA SER A 25 -55.35 35.78 37.82
C SER A 25 -53.87 36.13 37.68
N GLY A 26 -53.25 36.68 38.72
CA GLY A 26 -51.81 36.99 38.74
C GLY A 26 -50.94 35.74 38.66
N THR A 27 -51.29 34.66 39.37
CA THR A 27 -50.60 33.37 39.29
C THR A 27 -50.77 32.73 37.91
N LEU A 28 -51.97 32.74 37.34
CA LEU A 28 -52.23 32.21 36.00
C LEU A 28 -51.44 32.98 34.94
N LEU A 29 -51.44 34.31 35.01
CA LEU A 29 -50.66 35.16 34.12
C LEU A 29 -49.15 34.91 34.27
N GLY A 30 -48.68 34.71 35.51
CA GLY A 30 -47.28 34.36 35.80
C GLY A 30 -46.88 33.01 35.21
N VAL A 31 -47.72 31.99 35.34
CA VAL A 31 -47.49 30.66 34.74
C VAL A 31 -47.47 30.74 33.21
N ILE A 32 -48.41 31.51 32.61
CA ILE A 32 -48.45 31.71 31.15
C ILE A 32 -47.21 32.47 30.66
N MET A 33 -46.77 33.51 31.37
CA MET A 33 -45.58 34.27 30.99
C MET A 33 -44.29 33.46 31.16
N ILE A 34 -44.15 32.69 32.24
CA ILE A 34 -43.01 31.79 32.44
C ILE A 34 -43.01 30.68 31.38
N GLY A 35 -44.18 30.10 31.08
CA GLY A 35 -44.34 29.12 30.01
C GLY A 35 -44.00 29.71 28.64
N GLY A 36 -44.48 30.92 28.35
CA GLY A 36 -44.19 31.64 27.11
C GLY A 36 -42.72 32.00 26.96
N ALA A 37 -42.06 32.47 28.02
CA ALA A 37 -40.64 32.74 28.04
C ALA A 37 -39.81 31.46 27.89
N ALA A 38 -40.24 30.35 28.50
CA ALA A 38 -39.60 29.04 28.32
C ALA A 38 -39.74 28.54 26.87
N VAL A 39 -40.91 28.69 26.25
CA VAL A 39 -41.13 28.33 24.83
C VAL A 39 -40.31 29.23 23.91
N ALA A 40 -40.34 30.55 24.11
CA ALA A 40 -39.58 31.50 23.31
C ALA A 40 -38.06 31.29 23.46
N GLY A 41 -37.57 31.11 24.69
CA GLY A 41 -36.18 30.76 24.97
C GLY A 41 -35.78 29.42 24.35
N SER A 42 -36.66 28.42 24.38
CA SER A 42 -36.44 27.14 23.70
C SER A 42 -36.37 27.29 22.19
N LEU A 43 -37.26 28.08 21.58
CA LEU A 43 -37.27 28.34 20.14
C LEU A 43 -36.06 29.14 19.68
N VAL A 44 -35.63 30.14 20.46
CA VAL A 44 -34.39 30.89 20.20
C VAL A 44 -33.17 29.99 20.37
N GLY A 45 -33.13 29.17 21.41
CA GLY A 45 -32.08 28.15 21.59
C GLY A 45 -32.03 27.15 20.44
N LEU A 46 -33.20 26.70 19.96
CA LEU A 46 -33.34 25.83 18.79
C LEU A 46 -32.82 26.53 17.52
N ALA A 47 -33.21 27.78 17.30
CA ALA A 47 -32.81 28.57 16.13
C ALA A 47 -31.29 28.84 16.12
N LEU A 48 -30.71 29.16 17.28
CA LEU A 48 -29.27 29.30 17.44
C LEU A 48 -28.54 27.97 17.20
N SER A 49 -29.09 26.85 17.68
CA SER A 49 -28.55 25.50 17.41
C SER A 49 -28.57 25.12 15.92
N PHE A 50 -29.40 25.77 15.09
CA PHE A 50 -29.46 25.52 13.65
C PHE A 50 -28.49 26.35 12.81
N ARG A 51 -27.90 27.40 13.40
CA ARG A 51 -27.07 28.36 12.68
C ARG A 51 -25.74 27.75 12.22
N ASP A 52 -25.20 26.80 12.99
CA ASP A 52 -23.90 26.17 12.74
C ASP A 52 -24.02 24.71 12.24
N LEU A 53 -25.21 24.27 11.81
CA LEU A 53 -25.37 22.91 11.27
C LEU A 53 -24.75 22.78 9.87
N PRO A 54 -24.02 21.69 9.58
CA PRO A 54 -23.43 21.47 8.28
C PRO A 54 -24.50 21.33 7.18
N ASP A 55 -24.14 21.76 5.96
CA ASP A 55 -24.99 21.58 4.79
C ASP A 55 -24.94 20.11 4.34
N VAL A 56 -26.07 19.40 4.43
CA VAL A 56 -26.16 17.99 4.05
C VAL A 56 -25.92 17.75 2.55
N ARG A 57 -26.02 18.78 1.70
CA ARG A 57 -25.79 18.67 0.25
C ARG A 57 -24.34 18.34 -0.09
N VAL A 58 -23.40 18.55 0.84
CA VAL A 58 -22.01 18.11 0.70
C VAL A 58 -21.91 16.59 0.47
N LEU A 59 -22.90 15.81 0.93
CA LEU A 59 -22.96 14.37 0.69
C LEU A 59 -23.13 14.00 -0.77
N LYS A 60 -23.57 14.92 -1.65
CA LYS A 60 -23.66 14.64 -3.10
C LYS A 60 -22.29 14.46 -3.75
N GLY A 61 -21.25 15.07 -3.18
CA GLY A 61 -19.85 14.92 -3.61
C GLY A 61 -18.99 14.21 -2.57
N TYR A 62 -19.61 13.57 -1.57
CA TYR A 62 -18.87 12.89 -0.51
C TYR A 62 -18.18 11.66 -1.06
N VAL A 63 -16.85 11.65 -0.96
CA VAL A 63 -16.03 10.48 -1.23
C VAL A 63 -15.71 9.86 0.13
N PRO A 64 -16.28 8.68 0.45
CA PRO A 64 -15.98 8.00 1.70
C PRO A 64 -14.49 7.65 1.78
N VAL A 65 -13.96 7.65 3.00
CA VAL A 65 -12.64 7.06 3.28
C VAL A 65 -12.68 5.59 2.89
N GLU A 66 -11.72 5.18 2.08
CA GLU A 66 -11.62 3.82 1.55
C GLU A 66 -10.20 3.28 1.64
N THR A 67 -10.12 1.98 1.87
CA THR A 67 -8.88 1.23 1.87
C THR A 67 -8.24 1.29 0.48
N THR A 68 -6.95 1.60 0.45
CA THR A 68 -6.11 1.47 -0.74
C THR A 68 -5.65 0.02 -0.88
N TYR A 69 -5.69 -0.50 -2.10
CA TYR A 69 -5.28 -1.86 -2.41
C TYR A 69 -4.07 -1.86 -3.34
N ILE A 70 -3.05 -2.63 -2.97
CA ILE A 70 -1.86 -2.87 -3.77
C ILE A 70 -1.96 -4.27 -4.37
N TYR A 71 -1.85 -4.36 -5.69
CA TYR A 71 -1.90 -5.59 -6.47
C TYR A 71 -0.57 -5.85 -7.19
N ASP A 72 -0.28 -7.11 -7.45
CA ASP A 72 0.78 -7.53 -8.36
C ASP A 72 0.38 -7.27 -9.83
N VAL A 73 1.30 -7.54 -10.75
CA VAL A 73 1.10 -7.34 -12.20
C VAL A 73 -0.04 -8.20 -12.78
N ASN A 74 -0.41 -9.30 -12.11
CA ASN A 74 -1.44 -10.25 -12.52
C ASN A 74 -2.77 -10.05 -11.76
N GLY A 75 -2.89 -9.02 -10.92
CA GLY A 75 -4.08 -8.73 -10.11
C GLY A 75 -4.15 -9.45 -8.75
N GLY A 76 -3.12 -10.17 -8.36
CA GLY A 76 -2.99 -10.78 -7.04
C GLY A 76 -2.80 -9.73 -5.95
N LEU A 77 -3.56 -9.81 -4.86
CA LEU A 77 -3.46 -8.82 -3.78
C LEU A 77 -2.15 -8.95 -3.00
N ILE A 78 -1.42 -7.84 -2.87
CA ILE A 78 -0.18 -7.70 -2.09
C ILE A 78 -0.49 -7.16 -0.69
N ALA A 79 -1.18 -6.03 -0.61
CA ALA A 79 -1.41 -5.32 0.65
C ALA A 79 -2.69 -4.47 0.63
N ARG A 80 -3.24 -4.24 1.82
CA ARG A 80 -4.32 -3.30 2.10
C ARG A 80 -3.75 -2.18 2.96
N LEU A 81 -3.93 -0.93 2.53
CA LEU A 81 -3.48 0.24 3.27
C LEU A 81 -4.71 1.02 3.73
N HIS A 82 -4.81 1.22 5.03
CA HIS A 82 -5.86 2.02 5.63
C HIS A 82 -5.37 2.68 6.92
N GLY A 83 -5.99 3.80 7.29
CA GLY A 83 -5.86 4.38 8.63
C GLY A 83 -6.77 3.65 9.63
N ASP A 84 -7.48 4.44 10.44
CA ASP A 84 -8.46 3.93 11.42
C ASP A 84 -9.75 3.39 10.78
N VAL A 85 -9.93 3.65 9.48
CA VAL A 85 -11.11 3.25 8.71
C VAL A 85 -10.70 2.29 7.62
N ASN A 86 -10.91 0.99 7.87
CA ASN A 86 -10.83 -0.04 6.85
C ASN A 86 -12.20 -0.23 6.19
N ARG A 87 -12.31 0.08 4.89
CA ARG A 87 -13.57 0.07 4.16
C ARG A 87 -13.36 -0.20 2.67
N GLU A 88 -14.20 -1.08 2.14
CA GLU A 88 -14.48 -1.22 0.72
C GLU A 88 -15.94 -0.83 0.48
N VAL A 89 -16.15 0.18 -0.37
CA VAL A 89 -17.51 0.65 -0.64
C VAL A 89 -18.06 -0.11 -1.83
N VAL A 90 -19.26 -0.66 -1.66
CA VAL A 90 -20.00 -1.38 -2.70
C VAL A 90 -21.37 -0.74 -2.91
N PRO A 91 -21.88 -0.70 -4.15
CA PRO A 91 -23.24 -0.25 -4.40
C PRO A 91 -24.25 -1.16 -3.69
N LEU A 92 -25.42 -0.63 -3.37
CA LEU A 92 -26.42 -1.31 -2.55
C LEU A 92 -26.92 -2.62 -3.18
N ASP A 93 -26.96 -2.71 -4.51
CA ASP A 93 -27.31 -3.94 -5.24
C ASP A 93 -26.28 -5.07 -5.07
N ARG A 94 -25.05 -4.75 -4.68
CA ARG A 94 -23.97 -5.69 -4.30
C ARG A 94 -23.97 -6.04 -2.82
N ILE A 95 -25.06 -5.73 -2.11
CA ILE A 95 -25.27 -6.15 -0.72
C ILE A 95 -26.46 -7.12 -0.68
N SER A 96 -26.30 -8.25 0.03
CA SER A 96 -27.34 -9.27 0.17
C SER A 96 -28.67 -8.67 0.67
N PRO A 97 -29.82 -9.01 0.05
CA PRO A 97 -31.13 -8.62 0.55
C PRO A 97 -31.36 -9.04 2.01
N HIS A 98 -30.82 -10.21 2.41
CA HIS A 98 -30.92 -10.68 3.78
C HIS A 98 -30.20 -9.75 4.76
N LEU A 99 -29.05 -9.18 4.37
CA LEU A 99 -28.33 -8.23 5.22
C LEU A 99 -29.11 -6.92 5.34
N LYS A 100 -29.63 -6.38 4.22
CA LYS A 100 -30.48 -5.18 4.24
C LYS A 100 -31.67 -5.36 5.19
N GLN A 101 -32.41 -6.45 5.03
CA GLN A 101 -33.57 -6.77 5.87
C GLN A 101 -33.19 -6.96 7.34
N SER A 102 -32.11 -7.69 7.63
CA SER A 102 -31.67 -7.95 9.00
C SER A 102 -31.27 -6.67 9.74
N VAL A 103 -30.56 -5.77 9.05
CA VAL A 103 -30.18 -4.46 9.59
C VAL A 103 -31.41 -3.59 9.82
N LEU A 104 -32.28 -3.47 8.82
CA LEU A 104 -33.52 -2.69 8.96
C LEU A 104 -34.41 -3.23 10.09
N ALA A 105 -34.59 -4.54 10.20
CA ALA A 105 -35.43 -5.15 11.23
C ALA A 105 -34.97 -4.79 12.64
N MET A 106 -33.65 -4.72 12.85
CA MET A 106 -33.03 -4.47 14.14
C MET A 106 -32.85 -2.97 14.44
N GLU A 107 -32.46 -2.18 13.44
CA GLU A 107 -32.09 -0.77 13.62
C GLU A 107 -33.25 0.20 13.30
N ASP A 108 -34.08 -0.11 12.30
CA ASP A 108 -35.14 0.79 11.80
C ASP A 108 -36.18 0.09 10.91
N ALA A 109 -37.12 -0.65 11.53
CA ALA A 109 -38.06 -1.50 10.80
C ALA A 109 -39.04 -0.70 9.91
N TYR A 110 -39.24 0.58 10.22
CA TYR A 110 -40.15 1.48 9.51
C TYR A 110 -39.40 2.46 8.60
N PHE A 111 -38.12 2.19 8.32
CA PHE A 111 -37.22 3.06 7.57
C PHE A 111 -37.86 3.67 6.33
N TYR A 112 -38.53 2.88 5.50
CA TYR A 112 -39.12 3.37 4.25
C TYR A 112 -40.36 4.27 4.42
N THR A 113 -40.93 4.37 5.62
CA THR A 113 -42.20 5.07 5.85
C THR A 113 -42.02 6.45 6.49
N HIS A 114 -40.99 6.63 7.33
CA HIS A 114 -40.76 7.88 8.04
C HIS A 114 -39.88 8.86 7.23
N LYS A 115 -39.81 10.13 7.66
CA LYS A 115 -39.05 11.22 7.02
C LYS A 115 -37.95 11.78 7.93
N GLY A 116 -36.94 10.99 8.24
CA GLY A 116 -35.76 11.36 9.04
C GLY A 116 -35.87 10.96 10.51
N ILE A 117 -37.04 11.19 11.11
CA ILE A 117 -37.36 10.75 12.48
C ILE A 117 -38.59 9.86 12.46
N ASP A 118 -38.67 8.92 13.42
CA ASP A 118 -39.85 8.07 13.65
C ASP A 118 -40.51 8.42 14.99
N PRO A 119 -41.53 9.30 15.01
CA PRO A 119 -42.25 9.65 16.23
C PRO A 119 -42.93 8.45 16.90
N SER A 120 -43.40 7.49 16.10
CA SER A 120 -44.06 6.28 16.62
C SER A 120 -43.05 5.34 17.30
N GLY A 121 -41.88 5.17 16.69
CA GLY A 121 -40.74 4.44 17.25
C GLY A 121 -40.18 5.08 18.52
N ILE A 122 -40.10 6.41 18.58
CA ILE A 122 -39.71 7.14 19.79
C ILE A 122 -40.70 6.88 20.93
N GLY A 123 -42.00 7.02 20.67
CA GLY A 123 -43.05 6.76 21.66
C GLY A 123 -43.04 5.32 22.18
N ARG A 124 -42.87 4.35 21.27
CA ARG A 124 -42.75 2.92 21.59
C ARG A 124 -41.52 2.62 22.44
N ALA A 125 -40.36 3.19 22.09
CA ALA A 125 -39.13 3.03 22.84
C ALA A 125 -39.22 3.63 24.26
N ILE A 126 -39.87 4.78 24.42
CA ILE A 126 -40.11 5.38 25.74
C ILE A 126 -40.95 4.45 26.61
N LEU A 127 -42.05 3.90 26.08
CA LEU A 127 -42.93 3.00 26.81
C LEU A 127 -42.20 1.70 27.20
N ALA A 128 -41.50 1.08 26.24
CA ALA A 128 -40.74 -0.15 26.49
C ALA A 128 -39.62 0.05 27.52
N ASN A 129 -38.88 1.16 27.45
CA ASN A 129 -37.80 1.47 28.39
C ASN A 129 -38.33 1.79 29.80
N TYR A 130 -39.49 2.46 29.90
CA TYR A 130 -40.17 2.70 31.18
C TYR A 130 -40.61 1.38 31.83
N SER A 131 -41.20 0.47 31.06
CA SER A 131 -41.63 -0.85 31.55
C SER A 131 -40.47 -1.76 31.96
N ALA A 132 -39.30 -1.64 31.32
CA ALA A 132 -38.15 -2.51 31.57
C ALA A 132 -37.15 -1.97 32.60
N GLY A 133 -37.34 -0.74 33.12
CA GLY A 133 -36.43 -0.11 34.10
C GLY A 133 -35.03 0.20 33.54
N GLY A 134 -34.86 0.24 32.22
CA GLY A 134 -33.58 0.42 31.53
C GLY A 134 -33.75 0.62 30.02
N THR A 135 -32.66 0.91 29.30
CA THR A 135 -32.70 1.07 27.83
C THR A 135 -32.69 -0.29 27.14
N VAL A 136 -33.83 -0.70 26.59
CA VAL A 136 -34.04 -1.97 25.88
C VAL A 136 -34.22 -1.75 24.38
N GLU A 137 -34.98 -0.71 23.99
CA GLU A 137 -35.15 -0.31 22.59
C GLU A 137 -34.57 1.09 22.33
N GLY A 138 -33.86 1.22 21.21
CA GLY A 138 -33.34 2.50 20.74
C GLY A 138 -34.38 3.24 19.91
N GLY A 139 -34.71 4.48 20.28
CA GLY A 139 -35.64 5.33 19.54
C GLY A 139 -35.01 6.13 18.39
N SER A 140 -33.82 5.75 17.91
CA SER A 140 -33.12 6.51 16.85
C SER A 140 -33.25 5.81 15.50
N THR A 141 -33.56 6.58 14.45
CA THR A 141 -33.65 6.06 13.07
C THR A 141 -32.27 5.79 12.48
N LEU A 142 -32.21 4.98 11.42
CA LEU A 142 -30.99 4.69 10.68
C LEU A 142 -30.36 5.99 10.12
N THR A 143 -31.18 6.91 9.63
CA THR A 143 -30.72 8.24 9.16
C THR A 143 -30.11 9.07 10.28
N GLN A 144 -30.68 9.05 11.49
CA GLN A 144 -30.09 9.72 12.65
C GLN A 144 -28.72 9.12 13.02
N GLN A 145 -28.60 7.79 12.96
CA GLN A 145 -27.32 7.13 13.20
C GLN A 145 -26.26 7.48 12.14
N LEU A 146 -26.65 7.53 10.86
CA LEU A 146 -25.78 7.93 9.75
C LEU A 146 -25.23 9.35 9.97
N VAL A 147 -26.12 10.30 10.24
CA VAL A 147 -25.76 11.71 10.49
C VAL A 147 -24.85 11.84 11.69
N LYS A 148 -25.15 11.15 12.79
CA LYS A 148 -24.30 11.13 13.98
C LYS A 148 -22.87 10.72 13.63
N ASN A 149 -22.70 9.70 12.80
CA ASN A 149 -21.39 9.16 12.44
C ASN A 149 -20.65 10.01 11.40
N LEU A 150 -21.35 10.81 10.58
CA LEU A 150 -20.75 11.61 9.51
C LEU A 150 -20.45 13.07 9.89
N PHE A 151 -21.29 13.69 10.72
CA PHE A 151 -21.27 15.14 10.92
C PHE A 151 -21.02 15.60 12.36
N LEU A 152 -21.27 14.75 13.35
CA LEU A 152 -21.35 15.18 14.74
C LEU A 152 -20.27 14.51 15.59
N SER A 153 -19.80 15.23 16.60
CA SER A 153 -18.88 14.67 17.60
C SER A 153 -19.59 13.67 18.52
N ASN A 154 -18.81 12.83 19.20
CA ASN A 154 -19.33 11.77 20.10
C ASN A 154 -19.85 12.30 21.46
N GLU A 155 -19.87 13.61 21.71
CA GLU A 155 -20.27 14.19 22.99
C GLU A 155 -21.77 14.03 23.28
N ARG A 156 -22.15 13.44 24.42
CA ARG A 156 -23.56 13.23 24.76
C ARG A 156 -24.20 14.52 25.30
N SER A 157 -24.84 15.30 24.42
CA SER A 157 -25.69 16.45 24.79
C SER A 157 -27.09 16.37 24.17
N LEU A 158 -28.08 16.97 24.85
CA LEU A 158 -29.45 17.09 24.32
C LEU A 158 -29.48 17.94 23.03
N ASN A 159 -28.65 18.98 22.97
CA ASN A 159 -28.50 19.82 21.78
C ASN A 159 -28.01 19.02 20.57
N ARG A 160 -27.05 18.09 20.77
CA ARG A 160 -26.61 17.18 19.70
C ARG A 160 -27.75 16.28 19.21
N LYS A 161 -28.63 15.79 20.10
CA LYS A 161 -29.74 14.93 19.69
C LYS A 161 -30.79 15.66 18.85
N VAL A 162 -31.03 16.94 19.15
CA VAL A 162 -31.85 17.82 18.30
C VAL A 162 -31.18 18.06 16.94
N ALA A 163 -29.87 18.32 16.94
CA ALA A 163 -29.09 18.46 15.70
C ALA A 163 -29.16 17.21 14.83
N GLU A 164 -29.02 16.00 15.40
CA GLU A 164 -29.18 14.72 14.70
C GLU A 164 -30.56 14.61 14.03
N ALA A 165 -31.63 14.92 14.75
CA ALA A 165 -32.99 14.86 14.23
C ALA A 165 -33.19 15.79 13.03
N VAL A 166 -32.71 17.04 13.12
CA VAL A 166 -32.87 18.02 12.05
C VAL A 166 -32.01 17.70 10.84
N LEU A 167 -30.75 17.32 11.05
CA LEU A 167 -29.89 16.87 9.97
C LEU A 167 -30.45 15.59 9.31
N ALA A 168 -31.02 14.65 10.05
CA ALA A 168 -31.65 13.45 9.49
C ALA A 168 -32.85 13.80 8.58
N MET A 169 -33.71 14.74 9.02
CA MET A 169 -34.79 15.25 8.17
C MET A 169 -34.26 15.92 6.90
N ARG A 170 -33.19 16.72 7.01
CA ARG A 170 -32.56 17.38 5.85
C ARG A 170 -31.92 16.36 4.89
N VAL A 171 -31.25 15.34 5.40
CA VAL A 171 -30.67 14.25 4.57
C VAL A 171 -31.77 13.57 3.77
N GLU A 172 -32.91 13.23 4.38
CA GLU A 172 -34.02 12.57 3.69
C GLU A 172 -34.82 13.46 2.72
N GLN A 173 -34.65 14.78 2.80
CA GLN A 173 -35.17 15.69 1.77
C GLN A 173 -34.29 15.72 0.52
N VAL A 174 -33.01 15.37 0.64
CA VAL A 174 -32.02 15.49 -0.44
C VAL A 174 -31.67 14.14 -1.05
N PHE A 175 -31.71 13.06 -0.27
CA PHE A 175 -31.32 11.71 -0.67
C PHE A 175 -32.49 10.74 -0.57
N SER A 176 -32.55 9.80 -1.52
CA SER A 176 -33.51 8.69 -1.47
C SER A 176 -33.17 7.71 -0.34
N LYS A 177 -34.17 6.93 0.09
CA LYS A 177 -33.99 5.88 1.10
C LYS A 177 -32.93 4.85 0.71
N GLU A 178 -32.86 4.48 -0.56
CA GLU A 178 -31.83 3.58 -1.08
C GLU A 178 -30.42 4.19 -0.94
N GLN A 179 -30.24 5.47 -1.31
CA GLN A 179 -28.95 6.15 -1.13
C GLN A 179 -28.54 6.24 0.34
N ILE A 180 -29.50 6.47 1.24
CA ILE A 180 -29.23 6.54 2.68
C ILE A 180 -28.85 5.18 3.24
N LEU A 181 -29.56 4.12 2.84
CA LEU A 181 -29.24 2.75 3.22
C LEU A 181 -27.87 2.33 2.69
N GLU A 182 -27.54 2.69 1.45
CA GLU A 182 -26.21 2.46 0.86
C GLU A 182 -25.12 3.15 1.66
N MET A 183 -25.29 4.45 1.96
CA MET A 183 -24.34 5.21 2.77
C MET A 183 -24.18 4.59 4.16
N TYR A 184 -25.28 4.21 4.82
CA TYR A 184 -25.24 3.60 6.14
C TYR A 184 -24.52 2.26 6.16
N LEU A 185 -24.89 1.34 5.26
CA LEU A 185 -24.31 0.00 5.20
C LEU A 185 -22.82 0.03 4.83
N ASN A 186 -22.37 1.05 4.10
CA ASN A 186 -20.95 1.27 3.83
C ASN A 186 -20.24 2.05 4.96
N GLN A 187 -20.95 2.84 5.77
CA GLN A 187 -20.35 3.67 6.82
C GLN A 187 -20.19 2.95 8.16
N VAL A 188 -21.18 2.13 8.53
CA VAL A 188 -21.31 1.59 9.89
C VAL A 188 -20.11 0.72 10.30
N PHE A 189 -19.72 0.82 11.57
CA PHE A 189 -18.62 0.05 12.14
C PHE A 189 -19.13 -1.32 12.64
N TRP A 190 -18.51 -2.40 12.19
CA TRP A 190 -18.91 -3.78 12.48
C TRP A 190 -17.94 -4.50 13.44
N GLY A 191 -17.02 -3.77 14.07
CA GLY A 191 -15.98 -4.33 14.95
C GLY A 191 -14.71 -4.72 14.20
N ARG A 192 -13.65 -5.09 14.94
CA ARG A 192 -12.36 -5.59 14.38
C ARG A 192 -11.74 -4.71 13.28
N ASN A 193 -11.79 -3.39 13.47
CA ASN A 193 -11.35 -2.42 12.47
C ASN A 193 -12.00 -2.69 11.10
N THR A 194 -13.33 -2.82 11.06
CA THR A 194 -14.09 -2.97 9.80
C THR A 194 -15.24 -1.99 9.75
N ASN A 195 -15.28 -1.21 8.67
CA ASN A 195 -16.35 -0.29 8.37
C ASN A 195 -16.94 -0.71 7.03
N GLY A 196 -18.26 -0.76 6.96
CA GLY A 196 -18.96 -1.16 5.74
C GLY A 196 -19.18 -2.67 5.61
N ALA A 197 -20.30 -3.00 4.97
CA ALA A 197 -20.81 -4.36 4.85
C ALA A 197 -19.87 -5.31 4.10
N GLU A 198 -19.23 -4.84 3.01
CA GLU A 198 -18.31 -5.66 2.21
C GLU A 198 -17.09 -6.07 3.03
N THR A 199 -16.41 -5.10 3.65
CA THR A 199 -15.25 -5.37 4.51
C THR A 199 -15.62 -6.25 5.69
N ALA A 200 -16.78 -6.03 6.32
CA ALA A 200 -17.26 -6.89 7.40
C ALA A 200 -17.49 -8.34 6.93
N SER A 201 -18.16 -8.54 5.79
CA SER A 201 -18.41 -9.86 5.22
C SER A 201 -17.10 -10.60 4.89
N GLN A 202 -16.15 -9.93 4.25
CA GLN A 202 -14.85 -10.49 3.93
C GLN A 202 -14.04 -10.81 5.20
N ASN A 203 -14.13 -9.96 6.23
CA ASN A 203 -13.41 -10.12 7.48
C ASN A 203 -13.95 -11.28 8.33
N TYR A 204 -15.27 -11.42 8.46
CA TYR A 204 -15.89 -12.45 9.30
C TYR A 204 -16.08 -13.79 8.58
N PHE A 205 -16.41 -13.78 7.28
CA PHE A 205 -16.76 -14.99 6.52
C PHE A 205 -15.88 -15.26 5.31
N GLY A 206 -15.10 -14.26 4.83
CA GLY A 206 -14.22 -14.44 3.69
C GLY A 206 -14.90 -14.45 2.33
N LYS A 207 -16.06 -13.81 2.20
CA LYS A 207 -16.84 -13.72 0.96
C LYS A 207 -17.49 -12.35 0.80
N SER A 208 -17.98 -12.06 -0.39
CA SER A 208 -18.64 -10.79 -0.68
C SER A 208 -19.93 -10.62 0.13
N ALA A 209 -20.28 -9.37 0.47
CA ALA A 209 -21.52 -9.05 1.14
C ALA A 209 -22.76 -9.40 0.30
N ALA A 210 -22.61 -9.52 -1.03
CA ALA A 210 -23.65 -10.01 -1.92
C ALA A 210 -24.04 -11.47 -1.62
N ASP A 211 -23.09 -12.28 -1.15
CA ASP A 211 -23.22 -13.74 -0.99
C ASP A 211 -23.61 -14.17 0.43
N LEU A 212 -23.97 -13.21 1.29
CA LEU A 212 -24.41 -13.48 2.66
C LEU A 212 -25.79 -14.15 2.66
N ASN A 213 -25.88 -15.30 3.32
CA ASN A 213 -27.17 -15.93 3.59
C ASN A 213 -27.83 -15.31 4.83
N LEU A 214 -29.08 -15.70 5.10
CA LEU A 214 -29.87 -15.21 6.23
C LEU A 214 -29.17 -15.36 7.59
N ALA A 215 -28.51 -16.49 7.85
CA ALA A 215 -27.84 -16.73 9.12
C ALA A 215 -26.65 -15.77 9.31
N GLU A 216 -25.80 -15.61 8.31
CA GLU A 216 -24.63 -14.73 8.36
C GLU A 216 -25.05 -13.25 8.40
N ALA A 217 -26.07 -12.89 7.62
CA ALA A 217 -26.66 -11.55 7.61
C ALA A 217 -27.21 -11.16 8.98
N ALA A 218 -28.00 -12.04 9.61
CA ALA A 218 -28.53 -11.81 10.95
C ALA A 218 -27.41 -11.74 12.00
N MET A 219 -26.34 -12.52 11.84
CA MET A 219 -25.18 -12.48 12.72
C MET A 219 -24.49 -11.12 12.64
N LEU A 220 -24.21 -10.62 11.44
CA LEU A 220 -23.59 -9.30 11.26
C LEU A 220 -24.49 -8.18 11.77
N ALA A 221 -25.77 -8.17 11.39
CA ALA A 221 -26.71 -7.13 11.82
C ALA A 221 -26.78 -7.05 13.35
N GLY A 222 -26.70 -8.19 14.03
CA GLY A 222 -26.67 -8.25 15.49
C GLY A 222 -25.46 -7.52 16.11
N THR A 223 -24.35 -7.40 15.39
CA THR A 223 -23.13 -6.76 15.91
C THR A 223 -23.23 -5.23 16.00
N ILE A 224 -24.04 -4.59 15.16
CA ILE A 224 -24.06 -3.12 14.98
C ILE A 224 -24.28 -2.36 16.29
N GLN A 225 -25.19 -2.85 17.14
CA GLN A 225 -25.55 -2.18 18.39
C GLN A 225 -24.35 -2.02 19.35
N ALA A 226 -23.52 -3.06 19.46
CA ALA A 226 -22.34 -3.07 20.31
C ALA A 226 -21.25 -3.95 19.69
N PRO A 227 -20.51 -3.45 18.68
CA PRO A 227 -19.64 -4.28 17.86
C PRO A 227 -18.51 -4.96 18.64
N SER A 228 -18.02 -4.33 19.72
CA SER A 228 -17.01 -4.93 20.60
C SER A 228 -17.53 -6.04 21.51
N VAL A 229 -18.84 -6.04 21.83
CA VAL A 229 -19.45 -7.02 22.75
C VAL A 229 -19.98 -8.22 21.99
N PHE A 230 -20.66 -7.97 20.87
CA PHE A 230 -21.32 -9.00 20.07
C PHE A 230 -20.46 -9.51 18.92
N ASN A 231 -19.15 -9.29 18.99
CA ASN A 231 -18.21 -9.76 17.98
C ASN A 231 -18.18 -11.30 17.94
N PRO A 232 -18.59 -11.94 16.82
CA PRO A 232 -18.65 -13.40 16.74
C PRO A 232 -17.29 -14.10 16.74
N ALA A 233 -16.20 -13.38 16.44
CA ALA A 233 -14.84 -13.93 16.49
C ALA A 233 -14.28 -13.99 17.92
N ASP A 234 -14.76 -13.09 18.79
CA ASP A 234 -14.26 -12.95 20.17
C ASP A 234 -15.20 -13.65 21.17
N ASN A 235 -16.51 -13.47 21.02
CA ASN A 235 -17.55 -14.09 21.86
C ASN A 235 -18.72 -14.62 21.03
N TYR A 236 -18.52 -15.81 20.46
CA TYR A 236 -19.52 -16.46 19.60
C TYR A 236 -20.84 -16.74 20.30
N THR A 237 -20.83 -17.04 21.61
CA THR A 237 -22.05 -17.37 22.37
C THR A 237 -22.98 -16.18 22.49
N GLU A 238 -22.47 -15.01 22.88
CA GLU A 238 -23.28 -13.79 22.95
C GLU A 238 -23.69 -13.32 21.56
N ALA A 239 -22.81 -13.45 20.56
CA ALA A 239 -23.15 -13.16 19.18
C ALA A 239 -24.30 -14.04 18.65
N LYS A 240 -24.33 -15.34 19.00
CA LYS A 240 -25.44 -16.25 18.64
C LYS A 240 -26.76 -15.87 19.32
N LYS A 241 -26.74 -15.43 20.58
CA LYS A 241 -27.94 -14.90 21.24
C LYS A 241 -28.46 -13.66 20.52
N ARG A 242 -27.54 -12.77 20.12
CA ARG A 242 -27.88 -11.56 19.38
C ARG A 242 -28.41 -11.86 17.98
N GLN A 243 -27.80 -12.80 17.26
CA GLN A 243 -28.30 -13.32 15.98
C GLN A 243 -29.73 -13.85 16.12
N ALA A 244 -30.00 -14.63 17.18
CA ALA A 244 -31.34 -15.14 17.46
C ALA A 244 -32.37 -14.00 17.61
N LEU A 245 -32.03 -12.92 18.31
CA LEU A 245 -32.94 -11.77 18.43
C LEU A 245 -33.24 -11.12 17.08
N VAL A 246 -32.24 -10.99 16.19
CA VAL A 246 -32.45 -10.46 14.83
C VAL A 246 -33.39 -11.36 14.02
N LEU A 247 -33.20 -12.68 14.11
CA LEU A 247 -34.06 -13.65 13.42
C LEU A 247 -35.49 -13.67 13.96
N ASP A 248 -35.68 -13.55 15.28
CA ASP A 248 -37.01 -13.42 15.89
C ASP A 248 -37.69 -12.14 15.40
N ARG A 249 -36.94 -11.04 15.34
CA ARG A 249 -37.46 -9.76 14.85
C ARG A 249 -37.91 -9.82 13.39
N LEU A 250 -37.17 -10.52 12.54
CA LEU A 250 -37.56 -10.75 11.14
C LEU A 250 -38.87 -11.56 11.04
N LEU A 251 -39.06 -12.52 11.94
CA LEU A 251 -40.30 -13.31 12.00
C LEU A 251 -41.49 -12.47 12.49
N GLU A 252 -41.31 -11.66 13.55
CA GLU A 252 -42.33 -10.75 14.09
C GLU A 252 -42.84 -9.76 13.05
N LEU A 253 -41.95 -9.25 12.21
CA LEU A 253 -42.27 -8.31 11.13
C LEU A 253 -42.87 -9.01 9.89
N GLY A 254 -42.89 -10.35 9.86
CA GLY A 254 -43.34 -11.14 8.71
C GLY A 254 -42.39 -11.07 7.51
N TRP A 255 -41.12 -10.70 7.73
CA TRP A 255 -40.10 -10.57 6.67
C TRP A 255 -39.34 -11.87 6.39
N SER A 256 -39.51 -12.89 7.25
CA SER A 256 -39.01 -14.25 7.03
C SER A 256 -39.99 -15.27 7.61
N THR A 257 -39.92 -16.51 7.12
CA THR A 257 -40.80 -17.61 7.55
C THR A 257 -40.25 -18.37 8.76
N PRO A 258 -41.10 -19.05 9.55
CA PRO A 258 -40.63 -19.90 10.65
C PRO A 258 -39.62 -20.97 10.22
N ALA A 259 -39.77 -21.52 9.02
CA ALA A 259 -38.88 -22.54 8.47
C ALA A 259 -37.48 -21.98 8.16
N GLU A 260 -37.41 -20.81 7.52
CA GLU A 260 -36.15 -20.12 7.23
C GLU A 260 -35.44 -19.70 8.52
N VAL A 261 -36.16 -19.13 9.49
CA VAL A 261 -35.59 -18.74 10.78
C VAL A 261 -35.05 -19.94 11.54
N LYS A 262 -35.78 -21.07 11.56
CA LYS A 262 -35.30 -22.31 12.17
C LYS A 262 -34.03 -22.83 11.48
N ALA A 263 -34.00 -22.82 10.15
CA ALA A 263 -32.83 -23.25 9.39
C ALA A 263 -31.62 -22.33 9.65
N ALA A 264 -31.81 -21.01 9.62
CA ALA A 264 -30.76 -20.02 9.87
C ALA A 264 -30.18 -20.10 11.29
N ARG A 265 -31.01 -20.38 12.30
CA ARG A 265 -30.56 -20.61 13.69
C ARG A 265 -29.65 -21.83 13.81
N ALA A 266 -30.04 -22.92 13.13
CA ALA A 266 -29.33 -24.20 13.17
C ALA A 266 -28.06 -24.22 12.32
N GLN A 267 -27.92 -23.28 11.38
CA GLN A 267 -26.75 -23.19 10.52
C GLN A 267 -25.47 -22.96 11.35
N LYS A 268 -24.50 -23.84 11.13
CA LYS A 268 -23.16 -23.70 11.70
C LYS A 268 -22.38 -22.66 10.89
N LEU A 269 -21.97 -21.57 11.54
CA LEU A 269 -21.22 -20.49 10.90
C LEU A 269 -19.72 -20.67 11.11
N THR A 270 -18.94 -20.55 10.05
CA THR A 270 -17.48 -20.53 10.11
C THR A 270 -17.01 -19.08 10.20
N ILE A 271 -16.56 -18.66 11.39
CA ILE A 271 -16.07 -17.31 11.63
C ILE A 271 -14.54 -17.29 11.53
N LYS A 272 -13.99 -16.38 10.72
CA LYS A 272 -12.53 -16.17 10.65
C LYS A 272 -12.03 -15.48 11.91
N LYS A 273 -11.20 -16.18 12.69
CA LYS A 273 -10.57 -15.65 13.93
C LYS A 273 -9.50 -14.60 13.66
N GLN A 274 -8.74 -14.74 12.57
CA GLN A 274 -7.85 -13.72 12.02
C GLN A 274 -8.46 -13.29 10.69
N GLY A 275 -9.24 -12.21 10.73
CA GLY A 275 -9.84 -11.63 9.54
C GLY A 275 -8.83 -10.78 8.75
N ILE A 276 -9.23 -10.34 7.55
CA ILE A 276 -8.37 -9.63 6.59
C ILE A 276 -7.88 -8.25 7.08
N SER A 277 -8.51 -7.66 8.11
CA SER A 277 -8.13 -6.34 8.65
C SER A 277 -6.74 -6.30 9.30
N TYR A 278 -6.17 -7.46 9.63
CA TYR A 278 -4.86 -7.58 10.26
C TYR A 278 -3.90 -8.45 9.43
N GLU A 279 -4.25 -8.76 8.18
CA GLU A 279 -3.41 -9.57 7.31
C GLU A 279 -2.19 -8.72 6.91
N ALA A 280 -1.01 -9.11 7.40
CA ALA A 280 0.25 -8.49 7.00
C ALA A 280 0.46 -8.66 5.48
N SER A 281 1.21 -7.73 4.89
CA SER A 281 1.61 -7.86 3.49
C SER A 281 2.35 -9.16 3.26
N ARG A 282 2.02 -9.84 2.15
CA ARG A 282 2.68 -11.10 1.77
C ARG A 282 4.13 -10.89 1.34
N VAL A 283 4.46 -9.67 0.89
CA VAL A 283 5.77 -9.28 0.35
C VAL A 283 6.15 -7.93 0.95
N PRO A 284 6.52 -7.89 2.24
CA PRO A 284 6.49 -6.67 3.04
C PRO A 284 7.48 -5.59 2.56
N TYR A 285 8.67 -5.96 2.09
CA TYR A 285 9.62 -5.02 1.48
C TYR A 285 9.04 -4.30 0.25
N VAL A 286 8.32 -5.04 -0.61
CA VAL A 286 7.64 -4.47 -1.79
C VAL A 286 6.56 -3.49 -1.34
N SER A 287 5.66 -3.91 -0.43
CA SER A 287 4.58 -3.03 0.02
C SER A 287 5.11 -1.78 0.72
N GLN A 288 6.19 -1.89 1.51
CA GLN A 288 6.81 -0.74 2.17
C GLN A 288 7.39 0.24 1.15
N ALA A 289 8.13 -0.26 0.14
CA ALA A 289 8.71 0.59 -0.90
C ALA A 289 7.64 1.28 -1.78
N VAL A 290 6.60 0.54 -2.19
CA VAL A 290 5.47 1.09 -2.94
C VAL A 290 4.71 2.13 -2.10
N THR A 291 4.46 1.83 -0.82
CA THR A 291 3.79 2.77 0.09
C THR A 291 4.60 4.05 0.23
N ALA A 292 5.92 3.95 0.45
CA ALA A 292 6.79 5.12 0.55
C ALA A 292 6.78 5.97 -0.72
N GLU A 293 6.87 5.35 -1.91
CA GLU A 293 6.80 6.08 -3.19
C GLU A 293 5.43 6.78 -3.38
N LEU A 294 4.34 6.15 -2.96
CA LEU A 294 3.00 6.75 -3.02
C LEU A 294 2.84 7.89 -2.03
N GLU A 295 3.33 7.73 -0.79
CA GLU A 295 3.24 8.75 0.26
C GLU A 295 4.07 9.99 -0.10
N GLU A 296 5.25 9.81 -0.70
CA GLU A 296 6.08 10.91 -1.21
C GLU A 296 5.34 11.70 -2.31
N LYS A 297 4.62 11.02 -3.20
CA LYS A 297 3.94 11.67 -4.35
C LYS A 297 2.58 12.27 -4.03
N PHE A 298 1.79 11.58 -3.21
CA PHE A 298 0.36 11.91 -3.01
C PHE A 298 0.02 12.31 -1.57
N GLY A 299 0.95 12.11 -0.63
CA GLY A 299 0.73 12.33 0.79
C GLY A 299 0.06 11.15 1.48
N ARG A 300 0.44 10.93 2.74
CA ARG A 300 -0.03 9.79 3.56
C ARG A 300 -1.54 9.68 3.66
N GLU A 301 -2.26 10.79 3.79
CA GLU A 301 -3.72 10.79 3.91
C GLU A 301 -4.38 10.21 2.66
N VAL A 302 -3.96 10.64 1.46
CA VAL A 302 -4.48 10.11 0.19
C VAL A 302 -4.17 8.62 0.04
N VAL A 303 -2.98 8.20 0.44
CA VAL A 303 -2.58 6.77 0.36
C VAL A 303 -3.40 5.91 1.31
N LEU A 304 -3.66 6.35 2.54
CA LEU A 304 -4.38 5.55 3.54
C LEU A 304 -5.91 5.69 3.47
N GLN A 305 -6.43 6.72 2.81
CA GLN A 305 -7.87 7.05 2.86
C GLN A 305 -8.51 7.28 1.50
N GLY A 306 -7.71 7.45 0.43
CA GLY A 306 -8.18 7.81 -0.91
C GLY A 306 -8.73 6.66 -1.76
N GLY A 307 -8.77 5.42 -1.23
CA GLY A 307 -9.32 4.27 -1.95
C GLY A 307 -8.56 3.90 -3.23
N LEU A 308 -7.24 4.10 -3.26
CA LEU A 308 -6.44 3.89 -4.47
C LEU A 308 -6.42 2.40 -4.87
N ARG A 309 -6.37 2.15 -6.18
CA ARG A 309 -6.11 0.82 -6.75
C ARG A 309 -4.76 0.87 -7.44
N VAL A 310 -3.75 0.34 -6.75
CA VAL A 310 -2.34 0.40 -7.15
C VAL A 310 -1.97 -0.94 -7.77
N HIS A 311 -1.63 -0.93 -9.06
CA HIS A 311 -1.05 -2.08 -9.74
C HIS A 311 0.47 -1.91 -9.78
N THR A 312 1.17 -2.82 -9.14
CA THR A 312 2.63 -2.86 -9.12
C THR A 312 3.16 -3.56 -10.38
N THR A 313 4.47 -3.50 -10.55
CA THR A 313 5.20 -4.21 -11.60
C THR A 313 5.66 -5.61 -11.18
N ILE A 314 5.50 -5.94 -9.90
CA ILE A 314 5.94 -7.18 -9.26
C ILE A 314 5.13 -8.36 -9.76
N ASP A 315 5.80 -9.47 -10.05
CA ASP A 315 5.17 -10.76 -10.28
C ASP A 315 5.30 -11.59 -9.00
N LEU A 316 4.19 -11.95 -8.34
CA LEU A 316 4.24 -12.67 -7.07
C LEU A 316 4.88 -14.06 -7.17
N LYS A 317 4.81 -14.72 -8.34
CA LYS A 317 5.48 -16.01 -8.53
C LYS A 317 6.99 -15.81 -8.58
N LEU A 318 7.44 -14.80 -9.34
CA LEU A 318 8.87 -14.49 -9.41
C LEU A 318 9.42 -13.95 -8.08
N GLN A 319 8.64 -13.12 -7.39
CA GLN A 319 8.97 -12.60 -6.06
C GLN A 319 9.19 -13.74 -5.06
N ARG A 320 8.32 -14.75 -5.06
CA ARG A 320 8.49 -15.94 -4.22
C ARG A 320 9.76 -16.71 -4.54
N ILE A 321 10.06 -16.90 -5.84
CA ILE A 321 11.32 -17.54 -6.25
C ILE A 321 12.52 -16.72 -5.76
N ALA A 322 12.46 -15.39 -5.86
CA ALA A 322 13.52 -14.51 -5.38
C ALA A 322 13.73 -14.62 -3.87
N GLU A 323 12.66 -14.63 -3.07
CA GLU A 323 12.73 -14.78 -1.62
C GLU A 323 13.28 -16.14 -1.20
N GLU A 324 12.85 -17.22 -1.87
CA GLU A 324 13.33 -18.59 -1.62
C GLU A 324 14.83 -18.71 -1.93
N GLU A 325 15.29 -18.23 -3.09
CA GLU A 325 16.70 -18.28 -3.49
C GLU A 325 17.58 -17.33 -2.66
N ALA A 326 17.05 -16.17 -2.24
CA ALA A 326 17.73 -15.27 -1.33
C ALA A 326 17.95 -15.92 0.05
N ALA A 327 16.91 -16.54 0.60
CA ALA A 327 17.00 -17.22 1.90
C ALA A 327 17.92 -18.44 1.85
N ALA A 328 17.79 -19.29 0.82
CA ALA A 328 18.66 -20.45 0.63
C ALA A 328 20.11 -20.05 0.37
N GLY A 329 20.31 -19.03 -0.47
CA GLY A 329 21.62 -18.45 -0.75
C GLY A 329 22.28 -17.91 0.51
N HIS A 330 21.56 -17.12 1.31
CA HIS A 330 22.07 -16.61 2.59
C HIS A 330 22.42 -17.74 3.58
N GLN A 331 21.60 -18.79 3.67
CA GLN A 331 21.94 -19.95 4.50
C GLN A 331 23.26 -20.61 4.05
N GLU A 332 23.46 -20.75 2.73
CA GLU A 332 24.72 -21.27 2.18
C GLU A 332 25.93 -20.38 2.54
N LEU A 333 25.76 -19.05 2.57
CA LEU A 333 26.80 -18.12 3.03
C LEU A 333 27.17 -18.37 4.50
N VAL A 334 26.16 -18.55 5.36
CA VAL A 334 26.34 -18.83 6.78
C VAL A 334 27.07 -20.17 6.98
N ASP A 335 26.62 -21.23 6.29
CA ASP A 335 27.20 -22.57 6.39
C ASP A 335 28.67 -22.62 5.94
N ARG A 336 29.04 -21.74 5.00
CA ARG A 336 30.41 -21.60 4.48
C ARG A 336 31.27 -20.63 5.31
N GLY A 337 30.73 -20.04 6.38
CA GLY A 337 31.45 -19.12 7.25
C GLY A 337 31.77 -17.78 6.58
N ALA A 338 30.91 -17.28 5.69
CA ALA A 338 31.11 -16.00 5.02
C ALA A 338 30.94 -14.80 5.96
N TYR A 339 30.23 -14.96 7.09
CA TYR A 339 29.89 -13.89 8.04
C TYR A 339 29.22 -12.67 7.37
N ALA A 340 28.31 -12.93 6.43
CA ALA A 340 27.40 -11.92 5.89
C ALA A 340 26.06 -12.02 6.65
N ASP A 341 25.55 -10.92 7.18
CA ASP A 341 24.28 -10.89 7.90
C ASP A 341 23.06 -10.79 6.96
N GLN A 342 23.28 -10.31 5.73
CA GLN A 342 22.20 -9.92 4.84
C GLN A 342 22.50 -10.15 3.37
N LEU A 343 21.42 -10.27 2.60
CA LEU A 343 21.41 -10.40 1.16
C LEU A 343 20.24 -9.58 0.57
N SER A 344 20.48 -8.92 -0.56
CA SER A 344 19.44 -8.26 -1.35
C SER A 344 19.48 -8.73 -2.80
N LEU A 345 18.30 -8.83 -3.43
CA LEU A 345 18.13 -9.23 -4.83
C LEU A 345 17.09 -8.33 -5.48
N VAL A 346 17.41 -7.76 -6.63
CA VAL A 346 16.45 -6.99 -7.45
C VAL A 346 16.49 -7.47 -8.89
N ALA A 347 15.31 -7.78 -9.45
CA ALA A 347 15.15 -8.22 -10.83
C ALA A 347 14.33 -7.20 -11.63
N VAL A 348 14.86 -6.76 -12.77
CA VAL A 348 14.28 -5.74 -13.65
C VAL A 348 14.14 -6.31 -15.06
N ASP A 349 12.97 -6.15 -15.68
CA ASP A 349 12.74 -6.46 -17.10
C ASP A 349 13.35 -5.36 -17.99
N PRO A 350 14.38 -5.65 -18.80
CA PRO A 350 15.04 -4.68 -19.69
C PRO A 350 14.12 -3.98 -20.68
N ARG A 351 13.04 -4.64 -21.09
CA ARG A 351 12.15 -4.16 -22.15
C ARG A 351 11.21 -3.09 -21.63
N SER A 352 10.86 -3.15 -20.34
CA SER A 352 9.87 -2.27 -19.74
C SER A 352 10.40 -1.40 -18.59
N GLY A 353 11.58 -1.68 -18.05
CA GLY A 353 12.08 -1.06 -16.81
C GLY A 353 11.28 -1.50 -15.58
N PHE A 354 10.47 -2.54 -15.68
CA PHE A 354 9.62 -2.96 -14.57
C PHE A 354 10.41 -3.83 -13.60
N VAL A 355 10.38 -3.47 -12.32
CA VAL A 355 10.90 -4.33 -11.26
C VAL A 355 9.96 -5.52 -11.10
N LYS A 356 10.44 -6.73 -11.41
CA LYS A 356 9.65 -7.97 -11.36
C LYS A 356 9.73 -8.67 -10.02
N ALA A 357 10.86 -8.51 -9.31
CA ALA A 357 11.06 -8.99 -7.94
C ALA A 357 12.02 -8.07 -7.17
N LEU A 358 11.81 -7.96 -5.86
CA LEU A 358 12.58 -7.12 -4.94
C LEU A 358 12.65 -7.78 -3.56
N VAL A 359 13.86 -8.19 -3.16
CA VAL A 359 14.18 -8.71 -1.83
C VAL A 359 15.04 -7.68 -1.10
N GLY A 360 14.49 -7.09 -0.05
CA GLY A 360 15.15 -6.04 0.74
C GLY A 360 16.06 -6.57 1.86
N GLY A 361 16.01 -7.86 2.15
CA GLY A 361 16.76 -8.50 3.23
C GLY A 361 16.31 -9.95 3.42
N VAL A 362 17.01 -10.67 4.28
CA VAL A 362 16.77 -12.08 4.60
C VAL A 362 16.46 -12.26 6.08
N GLY A 363 15.75 -13.33 6.41
CA GLY A 363 15.30 -13.63 7.76
C GLY A 363 13.92 -13.05 8.09
N ASP A 364 13.66 -12.85 9.38
CA ASP A 364 12.38 -12.36 9.90
C ASP A 364 12.21 -10.86 9.60
N PHE A 365 11.18 -10.52 8.81
CA PHE A 365 10.91 -9.13 8.41
C PHE A 365 10.62 -8.23 9.61
N ASP A 366 9.93 -8.72 10.65
CA ASP A 366 9.56 -7.91 11.81
C ASP A 366 10.79 -7.45 12.61
N LYS A 367 11.93 -8.15 12.43
CA LYS A 367 13.22 -7.78 13.01
C LYS A 367 14.13 -7.04 12.03
N ASN A 368 13.88 -7.15 10.73
CA ASN A 368 14.76 -6.67 9.65
C ASN A 368 14.02 -5.79 8.64
N GLN A 369 13.36 -4.72 9.09
CA GLN A 369 12.51 -3.88 8.24
C GLN A 369 13.29 -2.93 7.30
N PHE A 370 14.62 -2.86 7.41
CA PHE A 370 15.46 -2.02 6.56
C PHE A 370 15.53 -2.59 5.14
N ASN A 371 14.96 -1.88 4.16
CA ASN A 371 14.90 -2.35 2.78
C ASN A 371 16.19 -2.02 2.00
N ARG A 372 17.13 -2.96 1.98
CA ARG A 372 18.45 -2.77 1.37
C ARG A 372 18.39 -2.64 -0.15
N ALA A 373 17.35 -3.17 -0.79
CA ALA A 373 17.20 -3.07 -2.25
C ALA A 373 17.06 -1.63 -2.74
N VAL A 374 16.49 -0.74 -1.92
CA VAL A 374 16.16 0.65 -2.31
C VAL A 374 16.76 1.71 -1.39
N LEU A 375 17.19 1.35 -0.17
CA LEU A 375 17.73 2.29 0.82
C LEU A 375 19.23 2.09 1.09
N ALA A 376 19.73 0.86 1.03
CA ALA A 376 21.13 0.61 1.35
C ALA A 376 22.02 1.03 0.19
N ARG A 377 22.74 2.13 0.36
CA ARG A 377 23.81 2.53 -0.55
C ARG A 377 25.07 1.80 -0.12
N ARG A 378 25.60 0.98 -1.02
CA ARG A 378 26.73 0.08 -0.76
C ARG A 378 27.75 0.19 -1.87
N GLN A 379 29.03 0.04 -1.52
CA GLN A 379 30.12 0.25 -2.46
C GLN A 379 30.06 -0.82 -3.56
N LEU A 380 29.93 -0.39 -4.82
CA LEU A 380 29.72 -1.31 -5.95
C LEU A 380 30.96 -2.14 -6.32
N GLY A 381 32.15 -1.62 -6.01
CA GLY A 381 33.42 -2.24 -6.38
C GLY A 381 33.56 -2.46 -7.89
N SER A 382 34.22 -3.56 -8.29
CA SER A 382 34.46 -3.86 -9.71
C SER A 382 33.21 -4.01 -10.59
N SER A 383 31.99 -4.09 -10.03
CA SER A 383 30.74 -4.01 -10.79
C SER A 383 30.46 -2.60 -11.35
N PHE A 384 31.27 -1.59 -11.01
CA PHE A 384 31.20 -0.26 -11.63
C PHE A 384 31.92 -0.20 -12.99
N LYS A 385 32.92 -1.05 -13.22
CA LYS A 385 33.77 -1.02 -14.41
C LYS A 385 33.00 -1.00 -15.75
N PRO A 386 31.86 -1.71 -15.92
CA PRO A 386 31.11 -1.66 -17.17
C PRO A 386 30.69 -0.26 -17.61
N PHE A 387 30.44 0.67 -16.68
CA PHE A 387 30.14 2.06 -17.02
C PHE A 387 31.34 2.76 -17.67
N VAL A 388 32.54 2.49 -17.18
CA VAL A 388 33.80 3.03 -17.73
C VAL A 388 34.10 2.41 -19.09
N TYR A 389 34.01 1.09 -19.21
CA TYR A 389 34.25 0.40 -20.48
C TYR A 389 33.23 0.82 -21.55
N TYR A 390 31.95 0.96 -21.20
CA TYR A 390 30.96 1.52 -22.12
C TYR A 390 31.34 2.94 -22.56
N ALA A 391 31.71 3.81 -21.61
CA ALA A 391 32.09 5.18 -21.94
C ALA A 391 33.27 5.22 -22.91
N ALA A 392 34.26 4.32 -22.74
CA ALA A 392 35.37 4.15 -23.67
C ALA A 392 34.92 3.68 -25.05
N PHE A 393 34.08 2.64 -25.15
CA PHE A 393 33.55 2.17 -26.44
C PHE A 393 32.71 3.24 -27.15
N ALA A 394 31.93 4.02 -26.39
CA ALA A 394 31.09 5.09 -26.91
C ALA A 394 31.90 6.26 -27.52
N THR A 395 33.21 6.35 -27.25
CA THR A 395 34.08 7.32 -27.96
C THR A 395 34.33 6.93 -29.42
N GLY A 396 34.13 5.66 -29.79
CA GLY A 396 34.50 5.10 -31.09
C GLY A 396 35.99 4.73 -31.23
N ASN A 397 36.82 5.06 -30.25
CA ASN A 397 38.27 4.79 -30.29
C ASN A 397 38.64 3.37 -29.83
N TYR A 398 37.71 2.68 -29.16
CA TYR A 398 37.95 1.39 -28.52
C TYR A 398 36.97 0.32 -28.97
N THR A 399 37.48 -0.91 -29.06
CA THR A 399 36.72 -2.14 -29.27
C THR A 399 37.12 -3.14 -28.18
N PRO A 400 36.36 -4.24 -27.96
CA PRO A 400 36.73 -5.26 -26.99
C PRO A 400 38.13 -5.86 -27.24
N ASP A 401 38.57 -5.88 -28.49
CA ASP A 401 39.86 -6.47 -28.88
C ASP A 401 40.98 -5.43 -29.02
N SER A 402 40.69 -4.15 -28.72
CA SER A 402 41.71 -3.11 -28.60
C SER A 402 42.69 -3.44 -27.47
N SER A 403 43.96 -3.13 -27.70
CA SER A 403 45.05 -3.34 -26.75
C SER A 403 45.03 -2.29 -25.65
N ILE A 404 45.24 -2.72 -24.40
CA ILE A 404 45.40 -1.86 -23.24
C ILE A 404 46.51 -2.41 -22.34
N ASP A 405 47.28 -1.50 -21.75
CA ASP A 405 48.45 -1.86 -20.97
C ASP A 405 48.13 -1.98 -19.46
N ASP A 406 48.43 -3.13 -18.87
CA ASP A 406 48.34 -3.43 -17.44
C ASP A 406 49.75 -3.43 -16.81
N SER A 407 50.32 -2.23 -16.66
CA SER A 407 51.65 -1.98 -16.08
C SER A 407 51.58 -0.97 -14.91
N PRO A 408 52.60 -0.91 -14.03
CA PRO A 408 52.61 0.06 -12.94
C PRO A 408 52.38 1.49 -13.42
N MET A 409 51.52 2.22 -12.73
CA MET A 409 51.26 3.63 -13.00
C MET A 409 51.22 4.43 -11.70
N SER A 410 51.53 5.72 -11.81
CA SER A 410 51.49 6.69 -10.73
C SER A 410 50.65 7.87 -11.20
N ILE A 411 49.64 8.24 -10.43
CA ILE A 411 48.67 9.27 -10.79
C ILE A 411 48.83 10.41 -9.77
N PRO A 412 49.03 11.67 -10.20
CA PRO A 412 49.05 12.80 -9.28
C PRO A 412 47.71 12.91 -8.51
N ASP A 413 47.77 12.94 -7.18
CA ASP A 413 46.58 13.01 -6.31
C ASP A 413 46.86 13.83 -5.03
N GLY A 414 46.85 15.16 -5.16
CA GLY A 414 47.25 16.05 -4.07
C GLY A 414 48.76 16.00 -3.81
N ASP A 415 49.15 15.89 -2.54
CA ASP A 415 50.56 15.92 -2.11
C ASP A 415 51.30 14.59 -2.35
N GLU A 416 50.56 13.46 -2.40
CA GLU A 416 51.13 12.11 -2.58
C GLU A 416 50.53 11.45 -3.83
N PRO A 417 51.34 10.82 -4.71
CA PRO A 417 50.79 10.17 -5.88
C PRO A 417 49.98 8.92 -5.50
N TYR A 418 48.82 8.75 -6.15
CA TYR A 418 48.06 7.52 -6.07
C TYR A 418 48.70 6.43 -6.96
N ILE A 419 49.07 5.30 -6.35
CA ILE A 419 49.67 4.14 -7.02
C ILE A 419 48.69 2.96 -6.95
N PRO A 420 47.77 2.83 -7.93
CA PRO A 420 46.80 1.75 -7.93
C PRO A 420 47.47 0.38 -8.11
N ARG A 421 46.82 -0.67 -7.60
CA ARG A 421 47.26 -2.06 -7.75
C ARG A 421 46.12 -2.95 -8.23
N ASN A 422 46.48 -4.02 -8.93
CA ASN A 422 45.57 -5.12 -9.18
C ASN A 422 45.36 -5.94 -7.90
N TYR A 423 44.22 -6.63 -7.84
CA TYR A 423 43.83 -7.45 -6.69
C TYR A 423 44.88 -8.52 -6.33
N ASP A 424 45.51 -9.14 -7.33
CA ASP A 424 46.57 -10.15 -7.16
C ASP A 424 47.97 -9.55 -7.00
N ASN A 425 48.09 -8.22 -6.96
CA ASN A 425 49.35 -7.46 -6.96
C ASN A 425 50.30 -7.77 -8.15
N LYS A 426 49.77 -8.31 -9.26
CA LYS A 426 50.55 -8.63 -10.46
C LYS A 426 50.12 -7.75 -11.63
N PHE A 427 51.01 -7.65 -12.61
CA PHE A 427 50.82 -6.93 -13.86
C PHE A 427 50.85 -7.93 -15.02
N SER A 428 49.98 -7.75 -15.99
CA SER A 428 49.83 -8.64 -17.15
C SER A 428 50.47 -8.08 -18.42
N GLY A 429 50.95 -6.83 -18.38
CA GLY A 429 51.45 -6.12 -19.55
C GLY A 429 50.33 -5.82 -20.54
N SER A 430 50.64 -5.84 -21.83
CA SER A 430 49.65 -5.59 -22.87
C SER A 430 48.61 -6.72 -22.94
N MET A 431 47.33 -6.36 -22.90
CA MET A 431 46.20 -7.29 -23.00
C MET A 431 45.03 -6.66 -23.76
N THR A 432 44.03 -7.43 -24.17
CA THR A 432 42.83 -6.85 -24.77
C THR A 432 41.89 -6.30 -23.70
N ILE A 433 41.06 -5.32 -24.05
CA ILE A 433 40.00 -4.81 -23.16
C ILE A 433 39.06 -5.94 -22.71
N ARG A 434 38.73 -6.88 -23.60
CA ARG A 434 37.94 -8.08 -23.31
C ARG A 434 38.58 -8.94 -22.23
N GLN A 435 39.88 -9.19 -22.31
CA GLN A 435 40.60 -9.91 -21.27
C GLN A 435 40.60 -9.10 -19.96
N ALA A 436 40.83 -7.78 -20.04
CA ALA A 436 40.90 -6.91 -18.87
C ALA A 436 39.59 -6.90 -18.06
N ILE A 437 38.43 -6.84 -18.74
CA ILE A 437 37.13 -6.92 -18.07
C ILE A 437 36.83 -8.35 -17.57
N ALA A 438 37.18 -9.39 -18.33
CA ALA A 438 36.93 -10.79 -17.99
C ALA A 438 37.61 -11.21 -16.67
N VAL A 439 38.88 -10.82 -16.50
CA VAL A 439 39.65 -11.05 -15.25
C VAL A 439 39.62 -9.84 -14.31
N SER A 440 38.80 -8.83 -14.61
CA SER A 440 38.53 -7.67 -13.75
C SER A 440 39.78 -6.90 -13.31
N ARG A 441 40.73 -6.63 -14.22
CA ARG A 441 41.95 -5.85 -13.93
C ARG A 441 41.61 -4.40 -13.54
N ASN A 442 42.35 -3.85 -12.57
CA ASN A 442 42.11 -2.51 -12.01
C ASN A 442 42.78 -1.43 -12.85
N ILE A 443 44.03 -1.64 -13.24
CA ILE A 443 44.83 -0.64 -13.97
C ILE A 443 44.19 -0.25 -15.32
N PRO A 444 43.76 -1.20 -16.18
CA PRO A 444 43.11 -0.86 -17.44
C PRO A 444 41.84 -0.03 -17.24
N ALA A 445 41.04 -0.33 -16.21
CA ALA A 445 39.83 0.42 -15.91
C ALA A 445 40.13 1.86 -15.48
N ILE A 446 41.18 2.08 -14.67
CA ILE A 446 41.60 3.42 -14.27
C ILE A 446 42.12 4.21 -15.47
N LYS A 447 42.96 3.60 -16.32
CA LYS A 447 43.47 4.25 -17.54
C LYS A 447 42.33 4.73 -18.44
N LEU A 448 41.36 3.86 -18.72
CA LEU A 448 40.18 4.24 -19.52
C LEU A 448 39.32 5.30 -18.83
N GLY A 449 39.14 5.22 -17.51
CA GLY A 449 38.38 6.23 -16.76
C GLY A 449 39.00 7.62 -16.83
N LEU A 450 40.33 7.70 -16.72
CA LEU A 450 41.07 8.96 -16.87
C LEU A 450 41.02 9.49 -18.31
N GLU A 451 41.15 8.60 -19.30
CA GLU A 451 41.16 8.99 -20.71
C GLU A 451 39.80 9.49 -21.20
N VAL A 452 38.72 8.80 -20.83
CA VAL A 452 37.36 9.20 -21.18
C VAL A 452 36.86 10.36 -20.31
N GLY A 453 37.45 10.52 -19.11
CA GLY A 453 37.07 11.50 -18.11
C GLY A 453 35.99 10.95 -17.16
N ASN A 454 36.30 10.95 -15.86
CA ASN A 454 35.38 10.44 -14.82
C ASN A 454 34.08 11.26 -14.73
N ASP A 455 34.09 12.55 -15.09
CA ASP A 455 32.88 13.37 -15.20
C ASP A 455 31.89 12.82 -16.23
N ASN A 456 32.40 12.35 -17.38
CA ASN A 456 31.59 11.73 -18.42
C ASN A 456 31.00 10.39 -17.95
N VAL A 457 31.77 9.63 -17.16
CA VAL A 457 31.28 8.40 -16.53
C VAL A 457 30.17 8.70 -15.51
N VAL A 458 30.31 9.75 -14.70
CA VAL A 458 29.25 10.19 -13.78
C VAL A 458 28.01 10.63 -14.56
N ALA A 459 28.16 11.43 -15.62
CA ALA A 459 27.05 11.86 -16.47
C ALA A 459 26.31 10.67 -17.12
N LEU A 460 27.05 9.66 -17.57
CA LEU A 460 26.49 8.40 -18.04
C LEU A 460 25.67 7.69 -16.95
N CYS A 461 26.22 7.53 -15.74
CA CYS A 461 25.50 6.90 -14.63
C CYS A 461 24.18 7.61 -14.31
N ARG A 462 24.18 8.96 -14.34
CA ARG A 462 22.95 9.75 -14.20
C ARG A 462 21.95 9.48 -15.33
N LYS A 463 22.43 9.41 -16.58
CA LYS A 463 21.62 9.04 -17.75
C LYS A 463 20.99 7.65 -17.60
N LEU A 464 21.71 6.70 -16.98
CA LEU A 464 21.24 5.34 -16.70
C LEU A 464 20.26 5.24 -15.52
N GLY A 465 20.12 6.31 -14.71
CA GLY A 465 19.19 6.35 -13.58
C GLY A 465 19.81 6.02 -12.22
N ILE A 466 21.14 6.04 -12.11
CA ILE A 466 21.81 6.05 -10.80
C ILE A 466 21.72 7.48 -10.25
N ASN A 467 21.00 7.67 -9.15
CA ASN A 467 20.80 8.95 -8.48
C ASN A 467 21.62 9.08 -7.20
N SER A 468 22.13 7.98 -6.66
CA SER A 468 23.04 7.98 -5.51
C SER A 468 24.28 8.88 -5.75
N PRO A 469 24.84 9.53 -4.71
CA PRO A 469 25.98 10.43 -4.87
C PRO A 469 27.17 9.76 -5.56
N LEU A 470 27.74 10.41 -6.57
CA LEU A 470 28.90 9.94 -7.32
C LEU A 470 29.90 11.10 -7.42
N LEU A 471 31.17 10.83 -7.10
CA LEU A 471 32.26 11.80 -7.24
C LEU A 471 33.20 11.37 -8.38
N PRO A 472 33.60 12.29 -9.27
CA PRO A 472 34.46 12.01 -10.42
C PRO A 472 35.95 11.87 -10.02
N VAL A 473 36.24 10.99 -9.05
CA VAL A 473 37.59 10.79 -8.50
C VAL A 473 38.33 9.65 -9.20
N VAL A 474 39.66 9.61 -9.06
CA VAL A 474 40.54 8.60 -9.71
C VAL A 474 40.17 7.16 -9.35
N SER A 475 39.62 6.94 -8.15
CA SER A 475 39.18 5.62 -7.68
C SER A 475 37.79 5.20 -8.19
N LEU A 476 37.03 6.10 -8.83
CA LEU A 476 35.68 5.84 -9.32
C LEU A 476 35.61 4.62 -10.26
N PRO A 477 36.54 4.39 -11.20
CA PRO A 477 36.55 3.19 -12.04
C PRO A 477 36.63 1.87 -11.28
N LEU A 478 37.10 1.88 -10.03
CA LEU A 478 37.14 0.72 -9.16
C LEU A 478 35.87 0.56 -8.31
N GLY A 479 34.91 1.47 -8.47
CA GLY A 479 33.60 1.46 -7.81
C GLY A 479 33.64 1.97 -6.38
N SER A 480 34.39 3.03 -6.09
CA SER A 480 34.33 3.82 -4.84
C SER A 480 33.04 4.64 -4.70
N ALA A 481 31.92 4.06 -5.14
CA ALA A 481 30.61 4.69 -5.25
C ALA A 481 29.58 3.82 -4.55
N ASP A 482 28.82 4.45 -3.64
CA ASP A 482 27.76 3.78 -2.91
C ASP A 482 26.44 3.93 -3.66
N VAL A 483 25.84 2.80 -4.02
CA VAL A 483 24.63 2.74 -4.86
C VAL A 483 23.68 1.69 -4.31
N THR A 484 22.39 1.82 -4.66
CA THR A 484 21.38 0.82 -4.26
C THR A 484 21.30 -0.33 -5.27
N PRO A 485 20.95 -1.55 -4.84
CA PRO A 485 20.73 -2.68 -5.75
C PRO A 485 19.72 -2.38 -6.87
N MET A 486 18.65 -1.65 -6.59
CA MET A 486 17.63 -1.29 -7.60
C MET A 486 18.17 -0.35 -8.68
N GLU A 487 18.98 0.64 -8.32
CA GLU A 487 19.62 1.56 -9.29
C GLU A 487 20.54 0.77 -10.24
N VAL A 488 21.32 -0.15 -9.69
CA VAL A 488 22.30 -0.92 -10.48
C VAL A 488 21.60 -1.95 -11.38
N ALA A 489 20.59 -2.67 -10.86
CA ALA A 489 19.79 -3.60 -11.67
C ALA A 489 19.12 -2.87 -12.85
N GLY A 490 18.58 -1.67 -12.59
CA GLY A 490 17.99 -0.80 -13.62
C GLY A 490 19.01 -0.32 -14.65
N ALA A 491 20.20 0.10 -14.22
CA ALA A 491 21.27 0.54 -15.12
C ALA A 491 21.76 -0.59 -16.04
N TYR A 492 21.95 -1.80 -15.49
CA TYR A 492 22.34 -2.98 -16.27
C TYR A 492 21.23 -3.44 -17.22
N ALA A 493 19.96 -3.18 -16.88
CA ALA A 493 18.83 -3.46 -17.76
C ALA A 493 18.91 -2.65 -19.07
N VAL A 494 19.50 -1.45 -19.06
CA VAL A 494 19.74 -0.66 -20.29
C VAL A 494 20.80 -1.32 -21.19
N PHE A 495 21.81 -1.98 -20.61
CA PHE A 495 22.76 -2.76 -21.41
C PHE A 495 22.10 -4.00 -22.00
N ALA A 496 21.28 -4.70 -21.20
CA ALA A 496 20.53 -5.88 -21.63
C ALA A 496 19.55 -5.61 -22.78
N SER A 497 18.97 -4.41 -22.81
CA SER A 497 18.02 -3.98 -23.85
C SER A 497 18.68 -3.47 -25.14
N GLY A 498 20.02 -3.45 -25.22
CA GLY A 498 20.76 -2.90 -26.34
C GLY A 498 20.85 -1.37 -26.34
N GLY A 499 20.60 -0.71 -25.20
CA GLY A 499 20.71 0.74 -25.05
C GLY A 499 19.38 1.48 -24.85
N TYR A 500 18.25 0.75 -24.88
CA TYR A 500 16.93 1.32 -24.59
C TYR A 500 16.70 1.45 -23.09
N LYS A 501 16.27 2.63 -22.65
CA LYS A 501 15.89 2.86 -21.26
C LYS A 501 14.39 3.07 -21.16
N SER A 502 13.79 2.33 -20.22
CA SER A 502 12.51 2.68 -19.61
C SER A 502 12.76 3.04 -18.15
N LYS A 503 11.86 3.82 -17.55
CA LYS A 503 11.98 4.20 -16.13
C LYS A 503 11.88 2.95 -15.23
N THR A 504 12.88 2.72 -14.40
CA THR A 504 12.84 1.68 -13.36
C THR A 504 11.77 2.00 -12.32
N THR A 505 10.76 1.15 -12.16
CA THR A 505 9.65 1.42 -11.21
C THR A 505 8.99 0.15 -10.65
N LEU A 506 8.50 0.28 -9.42
CA LEU A 506 7.67 -0.71 -8.71
C LEU A 506 6.17 -0.55 -9.00
N ILE A 507 5.75 0.59 -9.56
CA ILE A 507 4.34 0.94 -9.75
C ILE A 507 4.06 1.02 -11.24
N ALA A 508 3.17 0.18 -11.77
CA ALA A 508 2.76 0.24 -13.16
C ALA A 508 1.66 1.30 -13.35
N ARG A 509 0.66 1.31 -12.46
CA ARG A 509 -0.51 2.16 -12.59
C ARG A 509 -1.17 2.43 -11.24
N VAL A 510 -1.70 3.62 -11.05
CA VAL A 510 -2.57 3.97 -9.92
C VAL A 510 -3.87 4.54 -10.47
N THR A 511 -5.01 4.00 -10.01
CA THR A 511 -6.33 4.55 -10.32
C THR A 511 -7.09 4.86 -9.05
N HIS A 512 -8.05 5.80 -9.13
CA HIS A 512 -9.12 5.90 -8.15
C HIS A 512 -10.08 4.71 -8.29
N ARG A 513 -10.97 4.55 -7.31
CA ARG A 513 -12.03 3.53 -7.32
C ARG A 513 -12.94 3.60 -8.54
N ASN A 514 -13.26 4.80 -9.00
CA ASN A 514 -14.14 5.01 -10.17
C ASN A 514 -13.46 4.68 -11.51
N GLY A 515 -12.20 4.21 -11.49
CA GLY A 515 -11.42 3.89 -12.68
C GLY A 515 -10.60 5.06 -13.23
N ASN A 516 -10.71 6.27 -12.64
CA ASN A 516 -9.92 7.41 -13.09
C ASN A 516 -8.42 7.17 -12.86
N LEU A 517 -7.64 7.34 -13.92
CA LEU A 517 -6.20 7.16 -13.92
C LEU A 517 -5.50 8.32 -13.19
N ILE A 518 -4.66 8.00 -12.20
CA ILE A 518 -3.86 8.98 -11.44
C ILE A 518 -2.40 8.95 -11.88
N LEU A 519 -1.85 7.74 -12.03
CA LEU A 519 -0.47 7.51 -12.45
C LEU A 519 -0.45 6.40 -13.48
N ASP A 520 0.28 6.63 -14.56
CA ASP A 520 0.52 5.67 -15.62
C ASP A 520 2.01 5.62 -15.96
N ASN A 521 2.65 4.53 -15.56
CA ASN A 521 4.04 4.23 -15.90
C ASN A 521 4.12 3.20 -17.04
N THR A 522 3.15 3.21 -17.98
CA THR A 522 3.26 2.44 -19.21
C THR A 522 4.64 2.67 -19.85
N PRO A 523 5.40 1.61 -20.16
CA PRO A 523 6.77 1.74 -20.63
C PRO A 523 6.86 2.55 -21.93
N LYS A 524 7.81 3.47 -21.96
CA LYS A 524 8.17 4.26 -23.14
C LYS A 524 9.69 4.10 -23.34
N PRO A 525 10.14 3.01 -23.99
CA PRO A 525 11.56 2.77 -24.17
C PRO A 525 12.16 3.83 -25.09
N GLU A 526 13.25 4.46 -24.65
CA GLU A 526 13.99 5.46 -25.41
C GLU A 526 15.41 4.95 -25.65
N LEU A 527 15.91 5.04 -26.89
CA LEU A 527 17.30 4.69 -27.18
C LEU A 527 18.20 5.80 -26.62
N ILE A 528 18.99 5.47 -25.60
CA ILE A 528 19.83 6.46 -24.92
C ILE A 528 21.33 6.14 -25.00
N LEU A 529 21.70 4.93 -25.40
CA LEU A 529 23.08 4.51 -25.57
C LEU A 529 23.37 4.18 -27.03
N ASP A 530 24.64 4.26 -27.42
CA ASP A 530 25.10 3.81 -28.72
C ASP A 530 24.98 2.27 -28.82
N PRO A 531 24.19 1.73 -29.76
CA PRO A 531 23.99 0.28 -29.89
C PRO A 531 25.27 -0.52 -30.14
N VAL A 532 26.23 0.03 -30.86
CA VAL A 532 27.51 -0.64 -31.16
C VAL A 532 28.35 -0.72 -29.90
N ALA A 533 28.46 0.37 -29.14
CA ALA A 533 29.17 0.39 -27.87
C ALA A 533 28.52 -0.55 -26.82
N VAL A 534 27.18 -0.62 -26.77
CA VAL A 534 26.47 -1.59 -25.91
C VAL A 534 26.72 -3.04 -26.34
N SER A 535 26.75 -3.30 -27.65
CA SER A 535 27.09 -4.64 -28.19
C SER A 535 28.52 -5.04 -27.82
N TYR A 536 29.49 -4.13 -27.93
CA TYR A 536 30.87 -4.35 -27.52
C TYR A 536 30.98 -4.62 -26.01
N LEU A 537 30.29 -3.83 -25.19
CA LEU A 537 30.27 -4.05 -23.74
C LEU A 537 29.67 -5.42 -23.39
N THR A 538 28.51 -5.74 -23.96
CA THR A 538 27.81 -6.99 -23.68
C THR A 538 28.65 -8.18 -24.10
N ASP A 539 29.26 -8.12 -25.28
CA ASP A 539 30.14 -9.18 -25.77
C ASP A 539 31.39 -9.37 -24.89
N ALA A 540 32.00 -8.28 -24.42
CA ALA A 540 33.10 -8.36 -23.47
C ALA A 540 32.66 -8.91 -22.09
N MET A 541 31.47 -8.53 -21.60
CA MET A 541 30.92 -9.02 -20.33
C MET A 541 30.45 -10.48 -20.37
N ARG A 542 30.13 -11.02 -21.56
CA ARG A 542 29.93 -12.48 -21.72
C ARG A 542 31.19 -13.25 -21.32
N SER A 543 32.38 -12.74 -21.67
CA SER A 543 33.66 -13.36 -21.29
C SER A 543 33.88 -13.42 -19.76
N VAL A 544 33.25 -12.54 -18.98
CA VAL A 544 33.27 -12.59 -17.51
C VAL A 544 32.57 -13.85 -17.01
N VAL A 545 31.46 -14.23 -17.66
CA VAL A 545 30.64 -15.40 -17.31
C VAL A 545 31.19 -16.68 -17.93
N THR A 546 31.67 -16.66 -19.17
CA THR A 546 32.11 -17.89 -19.85
C THR A 546 33.50 -18.37 -19.43
N SER A 547 34.41 -17.45 -19.08
CA SER A 547 35.82 -17.78 -18.86
C SER A 547 36.53 -16.86 -17.85
N GLY A 548 35.78 -15.99 -17.16
CA GLY A 548 36.32 -14.93 -16.32
C GLY A 548 35.98 -15.10 -14.84
N THR A 549 35.81 -13.99 -14.14
CA THR A 549 35.58 -14.01 -12.68
C THR A 549 34.22 -14.57 -12.23
N ALA A 550 33.29 -14.87 -13.15
CA ALA A 550 31.91 -15.26 -12.83
C ALA A 550 31.47 -16.56 -13.51
N THR A 551 32.36 -17.54 -13.65
CA THR A 551 32.02 -18.84 -14.28
C THR A 551 30.86 -19.56 -13.61
N GLU A 552 30.68 -19.37 -12.30
CA GLU A 552 29.54 -19.94 -11.55
C GLU A 552 28.17 -19.32 -11.91
N ALA A 553 28.15 -18.24 -12.71
CA ALA A 553 26.91 -17.67 -13.25
C ALA A 553 26.45 -18.32 -14.56
N GLN A 554 27.20 -19.27 -15.12
CA GLN A 554 26.80 -19.93 -16.38
C GLN A 554 25.49 -20.70 -16.21
N LEU A 555 24.51 -20.39 -17.06
CA LEU A 555 23.19 -21.00 -17.04
C LEU A 555 23.21 -22.36 -17.73
N SER A 556 22.57 -23.36 -17.13
CA SER A 556 22.60 -24.76 -17.61
C SER A 556 21.95 -24.99 -18.98
N ASP A 557 21.07 -24.10 -19.42
CA ASP A 557 20.40 -24.17 -20.73
C ASP A 557 21.19 -23.50 -21.86
N GLY A 558 22.38 -22.97 -21.57
CA GLY A 558 23.27 -22.35 -22.54
C GLY A 558 22.79 -21.01 -23.09
N ARG A 559 21.74 -20.38 -22.51
CA ARG A 559 21.31 -19.06 -22.95
C ARG A 559 22.40 -18.01 -22.75
N PRO A 560 22.52 -17.01 -23.65
CA PRO A 560 23.55 -16.01 -23.53
C PRO A 560 23.33 -15.15 -22.28
N ALA A 561 24.34 -15.11 -21.41
CA ALA A 561 24.35 -14.29 -20.21
C ALA A 561 25.60 -13.40 -20.19
N ALA A 562 25.44 -12.19 -19.68
CA ALA A 562 26.52 -11.24 -19.44
C ALA A 562 26.43 -10.73 -18.00
N GLY A 563 27.54 -10.34 -17.41
CA GLY A 563 27.50 -9.82 -16.04
C GLY A 563 28.86 -9.41 -15.51
N LYS A 564 28.86 -8.91 -14.28
CA LYS A 564 30.07 -8.46 -13.60
C LYS A 564 30.03 -8.74 -12.10
N THR A 565 31.17 -9.18 -11.59
CA THR A 565 31.45 -9.31 -10.16
C THR A 565 31.96 -8.00 -9.58
N GLY A 566 31.53 -7.72 -8.36
CA GLY A 566 32.00 -6.61 -7.53
C GLY A 566 32.45 -7.14 -6.18
N THR A 567 33.60 -6.69 -5.70
CA THR A 567 34.11 -7.02 -4.38
C THR A 567 34.93 -5.84 -3.90
N THR A 568 34.68 -5.38 -2.67
CA THR A 568 35.46 -4.32 -2.05
C THR A 568 36.75 -4.87 -1.45
N SER A 569 37.80 -4.06 -1.38
CA SER A 569 39.12 -4.49 -0.91
C SER A 569 39.10 -5.01 0.54
N ASP A 570 38.21 -4.47 1.36
CA ASP A 570 38.02 -4.85 2.76
C ASP A 570 36.98 -5.99 2.94
N PHE A 571 36.50 -6.60 1.85
CA PHE A 571 35.47 -7.64 1.88
C PHE A 571 34.17 -7.23 2.60
N ARG A 572 33.81 -5.94 2.57
CA ARG A 572 32.57 -5.42 3.18
C ARG A 572 31.34 -5.66 2.34
N ASP A 573 31.53 -5.66 1.02
CA ASP A 573 30.46 -5.81 0.04
C ASP A 573 30.91 -6.74 -1.09
N ALA A 574 30.04 -7.70 -1.42
CA ALA A 574 30.20 -8.54 -2.59
C ALA A 574 28.93 -8.49 -3.45
N TRP A 575 29.15 -8.38 -4.75
CA TRP A 575 28.10 -8.19 -5.75
C TRP A 575 28.26 -9.16 -6.90
N PHE A 576 27.12 -9.57 -7.44
CA PHE A 576 27.05 -10.01 -8.82
C PHE A 576 25.86 -9.31 -9.48
N VAL A 577 26.13 -8.68 -10.62
CA VAL A 577 25.10 -8.04 -11.44
C VAL A 577 25.18 -8.66 -12.81
N GLY A 578 24.15 -9.39 -13.19
CA GLY A 578 24.11 -10.16 -14.43
C GLY A 578 22.77 -10.01 -15.12
N TYR A 579 22.77 -10.21 -16.44
CA TYR A 579 21.59 -10.07 -17.26
C TYR A 579 21.58 -11.01 -18.46
N VAL A 580 20.37 -11.24 -18.92
CA VAL A 580 19.98 -11.82 -20.22
C VAL A 580 19.01 -10.82 -20.88
N PRO A 581 18.66 -10.96 -22.17
CA PRO A 581 17.75 -10.01 -22.83
C PRO A 581 16.42 -9.79 -22.09
N GLN A 582 15.91 -10.83 -21.41
CA GLN A 582 14.63 -10.79 -20.70
C GLN A 582 14.70 -10.29 -19.25
N LEU A 583 15.87 -10.31 -18.60
CA LEU A 583 15.96 -10.00 -17.16
C LEU A 583 17.37 -9.53 -16.76
N SER A 584 17.43 -8.41 -16.02
CA SER A 584 18.63 -7.91 -15.35
C SER A 584 18.47 -8.07 -13.84
N VAL A 585 19.47 -8.63 -13.18
CA VAL A 585 19.41 -8.93 -11.74
C VAL A 585 20.68 -8.47 -11.04
N ALA A 586 20.51 -7.68 -9.99
CA ALA A 586 21.58 -7.31 -9.06
C ALA A 586 21.38 -8.07 -7.74
N ILE A 587 22.46 -8.72 -7.27
CA ILE A 587 22.51 -9.34 -5.94
C ILE A 587 23.68 -8.74 -5.17
N TRP A 588 23.41 -8.36 -3.92
CA TRP A 588 24.38 -7.86 -2.96
C TRP A 588 24.36 -8.72 -1.70
N ILE A 589 25.53 -8.93 -1.10
CA ILE A 589 25.72 -9.49 0.23
C ILE A 589 26.70 -8.62 1.03
N GLY A 590 26.49 -8.52 2.33
CA GLY A 590 27.33 -7.73 3.24
C GLY A 590 26.75 -7.65 4.64
N ASN A 591 27.35 -6.79 5.48
CA ASN A 591 26.92 -6.56 6.86
C ASN A 591 26.33 -5.17 7.09
N ASP A 592 25.24 -5.06 7.85
CA ASP A 592 24.56 -3.79 8.14
C ASP A 592 25.39 -2.79 8.90
N ASP A 593 26.21 -3.27 9.84
CA ASP A 593 27.16 -2.47 10.61
C ASP A 593 28.43 -2.11 9.81
N TYR A 594 28.46 -2.44 8.52
CA TYR A 594 29.57 -2.25 7.60
C TYR A 594 30.84 -3.03 7.99
N SER A 595 30.76 -4.00 8.90
CA SER A 595 31.89 -4.86 9.25
C SER A 595 32.33 -5.74 8.06
N PRO A 596 33.63 -6.07 7.95
CA PRO A 596 34.11 -7.01 6.94
C PRO A 596 33.46 -8.39 7.05
N MET A 597 33.16 -9.01 5.91
CA MET A 597 32.89 -10.44 5.81
C MET A 597 34.21 -11.24 5.93
N ALA A 598 34.11 -12.57 5.86
CA ALA A 598 35.30 -13.43 5.82
C ALA A 598 36.21 -13.09 4.62
N ASN A 599 37.52 -13.23 4.84
CA ASN A 599 38.51 -13.09 3.78
C ASN A 599 38.22 -14.06 2.62
N GLY A 600 38.23 -13.54 1.40
CA GLY A 600 37.97 -14.34 0.19
C GLY A 600 36.48 -14.49 -0.17
N VAL A 601 35.57 -13.82 0.56
CA VAL A 601 34.18 -13.68 0.11
C VAL A 601 34.14 -12.75 -1.09
N THR A 602 33.87 -13.30 -2.26
CA THR A 602 33.84 -12.60 -3.54
C THR A 602 32.52 -12.79 -4.27
N GLY A 603 32.19 -11.84 -5.14
CA GLY A 603 30.98 -11.89 -5.97
C GLY A 603 30.89 -13.13 -6.86
N GLY A 604 32.02 -13.60 -7.39
CA GLY A 604 32.06 -14.74 -8.31
C GLY A 604 31.73 -16.08 -7.65
N VAL A 605 32.20 -16.28 -6.42
CA VAL A 605 32.14 -17.57 -5.72
C VAL A 605 30.94 -17.69 -4.78
N TYR A 606 30.47 -16.57 -4.24
CA TYR A 606 29.39 -16.55 -3.25
C TYR A 606 28.08 -15.97 -3.79
N VAL A 607 28.12 -15.06 -4.76
CA VAL A 607 26.92 -14.33 -5.24
C VAL A 607 26.44 -14.85 -6.60
N ALA A 608 27.37 -15.11 -7.53
CA ALA A 608 27.06 -15.62 -8.87
C ALA A 608 26.26 -16.95 -8.87
N PRO A 609 26.53 -17.93 -7.98
CA PRO A 609 25.70 -19.14 -7.89
C PRO A 609 24.24 -18.86 -7.52
N ILE A 610 24.00 -17.88 -6.63
CA ILE A 610 22.64 -17.48 -6.20
C ILE A 610 21.91 -16.86 -7.40
N TRP A 611 22.60 -16.00 -8.16
CA TRP A 611 22.07 -15.43 -9.40
C TRP A 611 21.70 -16.52 -10.40
N ARG A 612 22.56 -17.52 -10.61
CA ARG A 612 22.29 -18.63 -11.52
C ARG A 612 21.02 -19.39 -11.12
N LYS A 613 20.93 -19.83 -9.85
CA LYS A 613 19.77 -20.58 -9.35
C LYS A 613 18.46 -19.79 -9.51
N PHE A 614 18.49 -18.48 -9.19
CA PHE A 614 17.36 -17.59 -9.41
C PHE A 614 16.97 -17.51 -10.89
N MET A 615 17.92 -17.25 -11.77
CA MET A 615 17.68 -17.07 -13.21
C MET A 615 17.14 -18.34 -13.87
N GLU A 616 17.66 -19.52 -13.50
CA GLU A 616 17.19 -20.81 -14.01
C GLU A 616 15.72 -21.06 -13.65
N ARG A 617 15.32 -20.74 -12.42
CA ARG A 617 13.92 -20.85 -11.98
C ARG A 617 13.03 -19.76 -12.57
N ALA A 618 13.52 -18.52 -12.61
CA ALA A 618 12.80 -17.35 -13.13
C ALA A 618 12.44 -17.48 -14.61
N LEU A 619 13.34 -18.09 -15.39
CA LEU A 619 13.24 -18.21 -16.85
C LEU A 619 12.85 -19.61 -17.32
N ALA A 620 12.48 -20.50 -16.38
CA ALA A 620 12.02 -21.84 -16.69
C ALA A 620 10.84 -21.80 -17.67
N GLY A 621 10.99 -22.48 -18.80
CA GLY A 621 9.97 -22.53 -19.86
C GLY A 621 9.87 -21.27 -20.74
N GLN A 622 10.67 -20.23 -20.51
CA GLN A 622 10.77 -19.09 -21.41
C GLN A 622 11.70 -19.38 -22.60
N PRO A 623 11.42 -18.84 -23.79
CA PRO A 623 12.30 -19.00 -24.95
C PRO A 623 13.70 -18.41 -24.68
N ILE A 624 14.73 -18.99 -25.28
CA ILE A 624 16.09 -18.45 -25.26
C ILE A 624 16.15 -17.29 -26.26
N GLU A 625 16.45 -16.09 -25.77
CA GLU A 625 16.64 -14.90 -26.60
C GLU A 625 18.13 -14.59 -26.75
N GLN A 626 18.50 -14.00 -27.88
CA GLN A 626 19.85 -13.49 -28.13
C GLN A 626 19.91 -12.00 -27.78
N PHE A 627 21.10 -11.50 -27.44
CA PHE A 627 21.28 -10.07 -27.24
C PHE A 627 21.01 -9.30 -28.55
N PRO A 628 20.36 -8.12 -28.48
CA PRO A 628 20.13 -7.31 -29.67
C PRO A 628 21.43 -6.96 -30.39
N VAL A 629 21.47 -7.15 -31.71
CA VAL A 629 22.59 -6.72 -32.54
C VAL A 629 22.36 -5.29 -33.08
N PRO A 630 23.41 -4.49 -33.35
CA PRO A 630 23.25 -3.09 -33.73
C PRO A 630 22.37 -2.86 -34.97
N SER A 631 22.45 -3.73 -35.97
CA SER A 631 21.64 -3.64 -37.20
C SER A 631 20.14 -3.73 -36.91
N GLU A 632 19.73 -4.57 -35.96
CA GLU A 632 18.32 -4.73 -35.58
C GLU A 632 17.76 -3.52 -34.81
N ILE A 633 18.63 -2.77 -34.14
CA ILE A 633 18.24 -1.55 -33.41
C ILE A 633 18.09 -0.38 -34.40
N GLN A 634 19.03 -0.24 -35.34
CA GLN A 634 18.96 0.79 -36.38
C GLN A 634 17.77 0.58 -37.34
N ASP A 635 17.40 -0.67 -37.64
CA ASP A 635 16.20 -0.99 -38.43
C ASP A 635 14.90 -0.58 -37.71
N LYS A 636 14.85 -0.70 -36.38
CA LYS A 636 13.71 -0.26 -35.56
C LYS A 636 13.54 1.26 -35.56
N GLU A 637 14.63 2.03 -35.50
CA GLU A 637 14.56 3.49 -35.59
C GLU A 637 14.16 3.97 -37.00
N SER A 638 14.62 3.29 -38.05
CA SER A 638 14.32 3.67 -39.44
C SER A 638 12.94 3.22 -39.94
N GLY A 639 12.15 2.53 -39.12
CA GLY A 639 10.81 2.07 -39.47
C GLY A 639 10.77 0.96 -40.54
N LYS A 640 11.92 0.39 -40.90
CA LYS A 640 12.00 -0.69 -41.89
C LYS A 640 11.62 -2.02 -41.24
N LYS A 641 10.38 -2.47 -41.45
CA LYS A 641 10.00 -3.86 -41.15
C LYS A 641 10.82 -4.81 -42.03
N LYS A 642 11.47 -5.80 -41.41
CA LYS A 642 12.03 -6.96 -42.13
C LYS A 642 10.90 -7.59 -42.96
N SER A 643 11.10 -7.63 -44.29
CA SER A 643 10.24 -8.28 -45.27
C SER A 643 10.38 -9.79 -45.24
#